data_AF-A0AAV0M9I9-F1
#
_entry.id   AF-A0AAV0M9I9-F1
#
_cell.length_a   1.000
_cell.length_b   1.000
_cell.length_c   1.000
_cell.angle_alpha   90.00
_cell.angle_beta   90.00
_cell.angle_gamma   90.00
#
_symmetry.space_group_name_H-M   'P 1'
#
loop_
_entity.id
_entity.type
_entity.pdbx_description
1 polymer ?
#
loop_
_entity_poly.entity_id
_entity_poly.type
_entity_poly.pdbx_seq_one_letter_code
_entity_poly.pdbx_strand_id
1 'polypeptide(L)'
;MGATSETRCFKLTTCDAKTTTQNIHAYGVMVIVALITVLLMIYNCSDQVLAIRERRLAKSREAAAKSAHETAKARQRWKSAKGAAAKRAGGLQAQLSQTFSRKKYSAPAELPMIPNEAKTDEDNDDEYVTARSSVRHPSASSTPPNGNRNENSYAPSQIFRYAYSQLERERAMQQQNKDLTFSGVVAMAANHEVKKRPLIEVAFKDLTLTLKTKKKHILRCVTGKIKPGRITSVMGPSGAGKTTFLSALAGKTAGCKISGMILINGKSQSIHSYKRIIGFVPQDDIVHGNLTVEENLWFSAHCRLSADLPKAEKVLIVERAIESLGLQAVRSSVVGTVEKRGISGGQRKRVNVGLEMVMEPSLLLLDEPTSGLDSASSQLLLRALRREALEGVNICMVVHQPSYTLFKMFDDLVLLAKGGLTVYHGSVAKVEGYFNGLGIKVPDRVNPPDHYIDILEGIVTPSASTVANYMNLPLKWMMNNGYPIPPDMQENNTPGIVMPPQMNRNVSVLQLGDGDEDQSFAEELWQDVKGNVELQRDKIRDHLWMPRDLSNRRTPGVWSQYRYYLGRVFKQRLREAKMQAVDLLILFLAGACLGSLGKANDKNLGASGYSHTIIAVSLLCKIAALRSFSLDRLQYWRESASGMSSLAYFLAKDTVDHFNTVIKPVVYLSMFYFFTNPRSTFADNYIVLLCLVYCVTGMAYALAIFFEAGPAQLWSVLLPVVLTLIATQQRPSNILKFISNFCYPRWALEAFVIANAERYDGVWLLTRCGALMNSGYNVHDWLLCIYILLFFGVVCRIVAFFGLVTLGRRR
;
A
#
# COMPACT_ATOMS: atom_id res chain seq x y z
N MET A 1 -66.50 -10.48 -8.25
CA MET A 1 -66.92 -9.26 -7.54
C MET A 1 -65.73 -8.32 -7.56
N GLY A 2 -65.84 -7.14 -8.17
CA GLY A 2 -64.75 -6.14 -8.19
C GLY A 2 -64.89 -5.20 -6.99
N ALA A 3 -63.77 -4.74 -6.43
CA ALA A 3 -63.77 -3.77 -5.33
C ALA A 3 -64.33 -2.41 -5.78
N THR A 4 -65.27 -1.87 -5.01
CA THR A 4 -65.90 -0.55 -5.20
C THR A 4 -65.19 0.58 -4.43
N SER A 5 -64.06 0.29 -3.77
CA SER A 5 -63.34 1.26 -2.94
C SER A 5 -62.43 2.17 -3.77
N GLU A 6 -62.78 3.46 -3.87
CA GLU A 6 -61.90 4.48 -4.44
C GLU A 6 -60.68 4.73 -3.53
N THR A 7 -59.48 4.39 -4.00
CA THR A 7 -58.23 4.77 -3.33
C THR A 7 -57.91 6.23 -3.60
N ARG A 8 -57.73 7.05 -2.56
CA ARG A 8 -57.40 8.48 -2.70
C ARG A 8 -56.10 8.69 -3.47
N CYS A 9 -56.11 9.64 -4.41
CA CYS A 9 -54.90 10.07 -5.10
C CYS A 9 -53.89 10.73 -4.15
N PHE A 10 -52.60 10.67 -4.48
CA PHE A 10 -51.55 11.33 -3.69
C PHE A 10 -51.70 12.86 -3.73
N LYS A 11 -51.27 13.53 -2.67
CA LYS A 11 -51.10 14.99 -2.68
C LYS A 11 -50.15 15.38 -3.81
N LEU A 12 -50.51 16.41 -4.58
CA LEU A 12 -49.77 16.97 -5.74
C LEU A 12 -49.82 16.17 -7.08
N THR A 13 -50.76 15.23 -7.24
CA THR A 13 -51.01 14.59 -8.56
C THR A 13 -52.40 14.91 -9.09
N THR A 14 -52.55 15.12 -10.41
CA THR A 14 -53.86 15.21 -11.05
C THR A 14 -54.42 13.81 -11.36
N CYS A 15 -55.72 13.65 -11.16
CA CYS A 15 -56.47 12.42 -11.43
C CYS A 15 -57.73 12.79 -12.21
N ASP A 16 -57.72 12.55 -13.52
CA ASP A 16 -58.87 12.83 -14.38
C ASP A 16 -59.96 11.77 -14.15
N ALA A 17 -61.21 12.21 -14.00
CA ALA A 17 -62.32 11.31 -13.70
C ALA A 17 -62.45 10.20 -14.75
N LYS A 18 -62.63 8.95 -14.29
CA LYS A 18 -62.69 7.71 -15.10
C LYS A 18 -61.38 7.27 -15.77
N THR A 19 -60.22 7.88 -15.48
CA THR A 19 -58.93 7.39 -15.99
C THR A 19 -58.27 6.37 -15.05
N THR A 20 -57.56 5.40 -15.62
CA THR A 20 -56.84 4.34 -14.87
C THR A 20 -55.39 4.71 -14.54
N THR A 21 -55.02 5.98 -14.72
CA THR A 21 -53.64 6.47 -14.71
C THR A 21 -53.57 7.81 -14.00
N GLN A 22 -52.78 7.86 -12.93
CA GLN A 22 -52.48 9.07 -12.17
C GLN A 22 -51.44 9.90 -12.91
N ASN A 23 -51.65 11.21 -13.07
CA ASN A 23 -50.69 12.11 -13.72
C ASN A 23 -49.62 12.54 -12.70
N ILE A 24 -48.42 11.99 -12.84
CA ILE A 24 -47.30 12.12 -11.87
C ILE A 24 -46.22 13.11 -12.35
N HIS A 25 -46.38 13.74 -13.52
CA HIS A 25 -45.39 14.64 -14.14
C HIS A 25 -44.84 15.73 -13.19
N ALA A 26 -45.68 16.37 -12.38
CA ALA A 26 -45.24 17.38 -11.42
C ALA A 26 -44.27 16.82 -10.35
N TYR A 27 -44.55 15.63 -9.83
CA TYR A 27 -43.67 14.91 -8.90
C TYR A 27 -42.37 14.46 -9.60
N GLY A 28 -42.46 14.03 -10.86
CA GLY A 28 -41.30 13.72 -11.70
C GLY A 28 -40.36 14.92 -11.85
N VAL A 29 -40.88 16.10 -12.19
CA VAL A 29 -40.09 17.35 -12.29
C VAL A 29 -39.43 17.69 -10.95
N MET A 30 -40.16 17.60 -9.83
CA MET A 30 -39.59 17.84 -8.50
C MET A 30 -38.43 16.90 -8.17
N VAL A 31 -38.55 15.60 -8.48
CA VAL A 31 -37.47 14.63 -8.29
C VAL A 31 -36.29 14.90 -9.22
N ILE A 32 -36.54 15.29 -10.48
CA ILE A 32 -35.48 15.64 -11.45
C ILE A 32 -34.71 16.88 -10.97
N VAL A 33 -35.38 17.94 -10.51
CA VAL A 33 -34.73 19.14 -9.95
C VAL A 33 -33.94 18.80 -8.68
N ALA A 34 -34.48 17.95 -7.79
CA ALA A 34 -33.77 17.47 -6.61
C ALA A 34 -32.52 16.67 -6.97
N LEU A 35 -32.58 15.78 -7.98
CA LEU A 35 -31.42 14.99 -8.41
C LEU A 35 -30.36 15.85 -9.11
N ILE A 36 -30.75 16.81 -9.95
CA ILE A 36 -29.81 17.74 -10.60
C ILE A 36 -29.13 18.64 -9.56
N THR A 37 -29.87 19.18 -8.59
CA THR A 37 -29.27 19.99 -7.50
C THR A 37 -28.35 19.16 -6.61
N VAL A 38 -28.69 17.91 -6.28
CA VAL A 38 -27.79 16.98 -5.57
C VAL A 38 -26.54 16.64 -6.40
N LEU A 39 -26.65 16.40 -7.71
CA LEU A 39 -25.50 16.17 -8.59
C LEU A 39 -24.55 17.38 -8.64
N LEU A 40 -25.10 18.59 -8.78
CA LEU A 40 -24.33 19.83 -8.77
C LEU A 40 -23.69 20.10 -7.39
N MET A 41 -24.40 19.79 -6.30
CA MET A 41 -23.87 19.89 -4.94
C MET A 41 -22.72 18.90 -4.72
N ILE A 42 -22.86 17.64 -5.14
CA ILE A 42 -21.78 16.64 -5.05
C ILE A 42 -20.57 17.10 -5.87
N TYR A 43 -20.78 17.58 -7.10
CA TYR A 43 -19.71 18.07 -7.97
C TYR A 43 -18.95 19.24 -7.31
N ASN A 44 -19.65 20.30 -6.88
CA ASN A 44 -19.04 21.52 -6.35
C ASN A 44 -18.52 21.38 -4.90
N CYS A 45 -19.21 20.64 -4.03
CA CYS A 45 -18.81 20.53 -2.62
C CYS A 45 -17.74 19.46 -2.36
N SER A 46 -17.49 18.53 -3.29
CA SER A 46 -16.50 17.45 -3.13
C SER A 46 -15.11 17.98 -2.72
N ASP A 47 -14.57 18.95 -3.48
CA ASP A 47 -13.28 19.57 -3.21
C ASP A 47 -13.28 20.40 -1.91
N GLN A 48 -14.37 21.13 -1.62
CA GLN A 48 -14.51 21.90 -0.37
C GLN A 48 -14.54 21.01 0.88
N VAL A 49 -15.27 19.88 0.83
CA VAL A 49 -15.37 18.92 1.93
C VAL A 49 -14.01 18.26 2.20
N LEU A 50 -13.23 17.96 1.16
CA LEU A 50 -11.86 17.47 1.31
C LEU A 50 -10.97 18.52 2.00
N ALA A 51 -10.97 19.77 1.52
CA ALA A 51 -10.15 20.85 2.08
C ALA A 51 -10.49 21.17 3.56
N ILE A 52 -11.77 21.19 3.94
CA ILE A 52 -12.21 21.40 5.33
C ILE A 52 -11.72 20.23 6.22
N ARG A 53 -11.79 19.00 5.73
CA ARG A 53 -11.37 17.81 6.47
C ARG A 53 -9.86 17.74 6.64
N GLU A 54 -9.09 18.11 5.63
CA GLU A 54 -7.63 18.23 5.69
C GLU A 54 -7.20 19.28 6.73
N ARG A 55 -7.82 20.47 6.73
CA ARG A 55 -7.59 21.50 7.77
C ARG A 55 -7.89 21.01 9.19
N ARG A 56 -8.98 20.26 9.40
CA ARG A 56 -9.29 19.66 10.72
C ARG A 56 -8.27 18.59 11.12
N LEU A 57 -7.81 17.77 10.17
CA LEU A 57 -6.80 16.73 10.44
C LEU A 57 -5.44 17.35 10.80
N ALA A 58 -5.00 18.40 10.12
CA ALA A 58 -3.80 19.16 10.43
C ALA A 58 -3.82 19.68 11.88
N LYS A 59 -4.85 20.45 12.26
CA LYS A 59 -5.04 20.92 13.65
C LYS A 59 -5.03 19.78 14.68
N SER A 60 -5.67 18.65 14.36
CA SER A 60 -5.69 17.47 15.25
C SER A 60 -4.34 16.76 15.41
N ARG A 61 -3.38 17.05 14.53
CA ARG A 61 -2.02 16.49 14.51
C ARG A 61 -1.02 17.46 15.14
N GLU A 62 -1.17 18.76 14.94
CA GLU A 62 -0.48 19.79 15.72
C GLU A 62 -0.75 19.60 17.22
N ALA A 63 -2.02 19.40 17.61
CA ALA A 63 -2.39 19.09 19.00
C ALA A 63 -1.75 17.79 19.51
N ALA A 64 -1.74 16.72 18.69
CA ALA A 64 -1.13 15.45 19.05
C ALA A 64 0.41 15.53 19.14
N ALA A 65 1.06 16.35 18.31
CA ALA A 65 2.49 16.62 18.34
C ALA A 65 2.90 17.47 19.54
N LYS A 66 2.09 18.50 19.89
CA LYS A 66 2.26 19.28 21.13
C LYS A 66 2.17 18.38 22.37
N SER A 67 1.15 17.53 22.44
CA SER A 67 1.02 16.52 23.51
C SER A 67 2.20 15.52 23.54
N ALA A 68 2.70 15.09 22.37
CA ALA A 68 3.91 14.26 22.28
C ALA A 68 5.16 14.98 22.81
N HIS A 69 5.30 16.27 22.50
CA HIS A 69 6.39 17.12 22.99
C HIS A 69 6.32 17.35 24.50
N GLU A 70 5.14 17.70 25.03
CA GLU A 70 4.91 17.89 26.47
C GLU A 70 5.20 16.62 27.27
N THR A 71 4.71 15.46 26.79
CA THR A 71 4.96 14.16 27.44
C THR A 71 6.43 13.73 27.35
N ALA A 72 7.13 13.99 26.25
CA ALA A 72 8.57 13.77 26.13
C ALA A 72 9.36 14.67 27.09
N LYS A 73 9.06 15.98 27.11
CA LYS A 73 9.70 16.98 27.99
C LYS A 73 9.46 16.69 29.47
N ALA A 74 8.26 16.24 29.84
CA ALA A 74 7.94 15.79 31.19
C ALA A 74 8.75 14.54 31.59
N ARG A 75 8.83 13.53 30.70
CA ARG A 75 9.67 12.32 30.92
C ARG A 75 11.15 12.67 31.05
N GLN A 76 11.67 13.60 30.24
CA GLN A 76 13.06 14.04 30.32
C GLN A 76 13.34 14.80 31.63
N ARG A 77 12.46 15.73 32.04
CA ARG A 77 12.53 16.39 33.35
C ARG A 77 12.54 15.38 34.50
N TRP A 78 11.65 14.38 34.46
CA TRP A 78 11.62 13.29 35.44
C TRP A 78 12.91 12.47 35.47
N LYS A 79 13.49 12.14 34.31
CA LYS A 79 14.79 11.43 34.24
C LYS A 79 15.94 12.27 34.76
N SER A 80 16.02 13.56 34.42
CA SER A 80 17.03 14.47 34.97
C SER A 80 16.89 14.62 36.49
N ALA A 81 15.67 14.75 37.00
CA ALA A 81 15.39 14.77 38.44
C ALA A 81 15.79 13.45 39.11
N LYS A 82 15.46 12.29 38.53
CA LYS A 82 15.87 10.96 39.03
C LYS A 82 17.38 10.78 39.02
N GLY A 83 18.07 11.26 37.97
CA GLY A 83 19.53 11.23 37.86
C GLY A 83 20.21 12.16 38.86
N ALA A 84 19.65 13.36 39.11
CA ALA A 84 20.10 14.27 40.14
C ALA A 84 19.87 13.71 41.55
N ALA A 85 18.72 13.06 41.80
CA ALA A 85 18.42 12.38 43.05
C ALA A 85 19.37 11.18 43.29
N ALA A 86 19.65 10.37 42.27
CA ALA A 86 20.61 9.27 42.36
C ALA A 86 22.04 9.77 42.63
N LYS A 87 22.46 10.88 41.99
CA LYS A 87 23.74 11.54 42.29
C LYS A 87 23.79 12.11 43.71
N ARG A 88 22.70 12.72 44.20
CA ARG A 88 22.59 13.19 45.59
C ARG A 88 22.64 12.03 46.59
N ALA A 89 21.99 10.90 46.31
CA ALA A 89 22.07 9.70 47.15
C ALA A 89 23.50 9.14 47.22
N GLY A 90 24.20 9.05 46.09
CA GLY A 90 25.62 8.66 46.06
C GLY A 90 26.54 9.65 46.78
N GLY A 91 26.26 10.96 46.68
CA GLY A 91 26.98 12.00 47.43
C GLY A 91 26.75 11.92 48.94
N LEU A 92 25.52 11.67 49.39
CA LEU A 92 25.19 11.40 50.79
C LEU A 92 25.88 10.15 51.32
N GLN A 93 25.96 9.08 50.52
CA GLN A 93 26.68 7.86 50.88
C GLN A 93 28.20 8.10 51.00
N ALA A 94 28.77 9.01 50.21
CA ALA A 94 30.16 9.44 50.34
C ALA A 94 30.41 10.38 51.54
N GLN A 95 29.46 11.28 51.89
CA GLN A 95 29.57 12.11 53.10
C GLN A 95 29.39 11.28 54.38
N LEU A 96 28.54 10.26 54.37
CA LEU A 96 28.39 9.31 55.47
C LEU A 96 29.63 8.43 55.65
N SER A 97 30.38 8.10 54.59
CA SER A 97 31.65 7.36 54.74
C SER A 97 32.79 8.23 55.29
N GLN A 98 32.77 9.55 55.06
CA GLN A 98 33.77 10.47 55.62
C GLN A 98 33.53 10.86 57.09
N THR A 99 32.29 10.78 57.59
CA THR A 99 31.94 11.18 58.97
C THR A 99 32.28 10.13 60.04
N PHE A 100 32.65 8.90 59.64
CA PHE A 100 33.01 7.81 60.56
C PHE A 100 34.52 7.60 60.78
N SER A 101 35.40 8.42 60.20
CA SER A 101 36.86 8.33 60.43
C SER A 101 37.37 9.49 61.29
N ARG A 102 37.66 9.23 62.58
CA ARG A 102 38.16 10.25 63.53
C ARG A 102 39.30 9.74 64.44
N LYS A 103 40.54 10.13 64.13
CA LYS A 103 41.74 10.21 65.01
C LYS A 103 42.57 11.40 64.47
N LYS A 104 42.71 12.55 65.13
CA LYS A 104 43.34 12.97 66.42
C LYS A 104 44.67 13.73 66.16
N TYR A 105 44.63 15.07 66.28
CA TYR A 105 45.74 16.06 66.45
C TYR A 105 46.82 16.18 65.34
N SER A 106 47.46 17.33 65.07
CA SER A 106 47.49 18.67 65.71
C SER A 106 47.59 19.84 64.68
N ALA A 107 47.24 21.07 65.11
CA ALA A 107 47.25 22.34 64.37
C ALA A 107 48.54 23.16 64.64
N PRO A 108 48.73 24.43 64.20
CA PRO A 108 47.94 25.34 63.33
C PRO A 108 48.67 25.64 61.99
N ALA A 109 48.36 26.64 61.13
CA ALA A 109 47.40 27.77 61.08
C ALA A 109 47.01 28.03 59.58
N GLU A 110 46.20 29.01 59.13
CA GLU A 110 45.40 30.08 59.78
C GLU A 110 44.07 30.32 58.96
N LEU A 111 43.55 31.57 58.90
CA LEU A 111 42.21 31.99 58.41
C LEU A 111 42.25 33.43 57.82
N PRO A 112 41.14 34.17 57.48
CA PRO A 112 39.67 33.88 57.45
C PRO A 112 38.98 34.11 56.07
N MET A 113 37.83 33.49 55.72
CA MET A 113 36.39 33.80 56.03
C MET A 113 35.82 35.11 55.42
N ILE A 114 34.60 35.13 54.86
CA ILE A 114 33.29 35.40 55.55
C ILE A 114 32.07 34.90 54.70
N PRO A 115 30.86 34.65 55.27
CA PRO A 115 29.82 33.80 54.66
C PRO A 115 28.45 34.47 54.32
N ASN A 116 27.46 33.62 53.96
CA ASN A 116 26.06 33.92 53.60
C ASN A 116 25.20 34.62 54.67
N GLU A 117 24.11 35.27 54.24
CA GLU A 117 22.69 35.12 54.71
C GLU A 117 21.77 35.84 53.69
N ALA A 118 20.72 35.24 53.09
CA ALA A 118 19.42 34.80 53.61
C ALA A 118 18.41 35.93 53.89
N LYS A 119 17.29 35.95 53.13
CA LYS A 119 15.95 36.34 53.62
C LYS A 119 14.83 35.97 52.63
N THR A 120 13.63 35.88 53.18
CA THR A 120 12.36 35.37 52.61
C THR A 120 11.48 36.47 52.01
N ASP A 121 10.52 36.06 51.20
CA ASP A 121 9.47 36.90 50.60
C ASP A 121 8.45 37.41 51.65
N GLU A 122 7.80 38.55 51.35
CA GLU A 122 6.42 38.87 51.75
C GLU A 122 5.82 39.88 50.75
N ASP A 123 4.52 39.75 50.48
CA ASP A 123 3.77 40.45 49.41
C ASP A 123 3.34 41.89 49.79
N ASN A 124 3.23 42.78 48.80
CA ASN A 124 1.95 43.39 48.37
C ASN A 124 2.11 44.48 47.28
N ASP A 125 1.09 44.57 46.41
CA ASP A 125 0.43 45.75 45.82
C ASP A 125 1.27 47.04 45.61
N ASP A 126 1.31 47.67 44.43
CA ASP A 126 0.12 48.19 43.76
C ASP A 126 0.34 48.55 42.26
N GLU A 127 -0.74 48.94 41.57
CA GLU A 127 -0.81 49.14 40.11
C GLU A 127 -0.48 50.59 39.64
N TYR A 128 -0.30 50.74 38.31
CA TYR A 128 -0.61 51.92 37.45
C TYR A 128 0.46 52.95 36.97
N VAL A 129 0.32 53.23 35.65
CA VAL A 129 0.68 54.44 34.86
C VAL A 129 2.09 54.58 34.22
N THR A 130 2.14 54.18 32.94
CA THR A 130 2.62 54.93 31.74
C THR A 130 3.60 56.11 31.85
N ALA A 131 4.64 56.12 30.98
CA ALA A 131 4.83 57.20 29.99
C ALA A 131 5.86 56.90 28.87
N ARG A 132 5.63 57.56 27.72
CA ARG A 132 6.29 57.48 26.41
C ARG A 132 7.77 57.88 26.32
N SER A 133 8.48 57.13 25.49
CA SER A 133 9.45 57.56 24.45
C SER A 133 9.75 59.06 24.23
N SER A 134 11.05 59.38 24.06
CA SER A 134 11.50 60.44 23.14
C SER A 134 12.87 60.10 22.53
N VAL A 135 13.00 60.18 21.21
CA VAL A 135 14.24 59.97 20.45
C VAL A 135 14.99 61.30 20.28
N ARG A 136 16.32 61.29 20.40
CA ARG A 136 17.20 62.33 19.85
C ARG A 136 18.50 61.72 19.29
N HIS A 137 18.77 61.98 18.01
CA HIS A 137 20.11 61.96 17.45
C HIS A 137 20.80 63.32 17.70
N PRO A 138 22.13 63.38 17.60
CA PRO A 138 22.70 64.21 16.53
C PRO A 138 23.84 63.54 15.74
N SER A 139 24.29 64.26 14.71
CA SER A 139 25.11 63.83 13.58
C SER A 139 26.62 64.10 13.71
N ALA A 140 27.40 63.61 12.74
CA ALA A 140 28.87 63.54 12.74
C ALA A 140 29.63 64.75 12.17
N SER A 141 30.88 64.91 12.61
CA SER A 141 32.06 65.52 11.96
C SER A 141 33.28 65.32 12.89
N SER A 142 34.57 65.36 12.51
CA SER A 142 35.27 65.20 11.22
C SER A 142 36.80 65.05 11.45
N THR A 143 37.51 64.36 10.54
CA THR A 143 38.97 64.40 10.25
C THR A 143 40.03 63.87 11.28
N PRO A 144 41.16 63.29 10.80
CA PRO A 144 42.23 62.67 11.63
C PRO A 144 43.54 63.49 11.72
N PRO A 145 44.54 63.02 12.49
CA PRO A 145 45.91 62.96 11.95
C PRO A 145 46.73 61.69 12.33
N ASN A 146 47.90 61.57 11.69
CA ASN A 146 48.89 60.47 11.77
C ASN A 146 49.52 60.21 13.16
N GLY A 147 50.08 59.00 13.37
CA GLY A 147 51.24 58.84 14.26
C GLY A 147 51.48 57.46 14.93
N ASN A 148 52.25 56.59 14.28
CA ASN A 148 53.09 55.50 14.82
C ASN A 148 52.76 54.73 16.13
N ARG A 149 52.61 53.40 15.96
CA ARG A 149 53.21 52.29 16.73
C ARG A 149 53.44 52.48 18.25
N ASN A 150 52.74 51.67 19.06
CA ASN A 150 53.34 50.48 19.66
C ASN A 150 52.30 49.49 20.21
N GLU A 151 52.73 48.27 20.47
CA GLU A 151 51.90 47.14 20.90
C GLU A 151 51.27 47.36 22.28
N ASN A 152 50.02 46.93 22.45
CA ASN A 152 49.46 46.59 23.75
C ASN A 152 48.38 45.52 23.62
N SER A 153 48.37 44.57 24.56
CA SER A 153 47.42 43.46 24.58
C SER A 153 45.97 43.95 24.77
N TYR A 154 45.13 43.74 23.77
CA TYR A 154 43.70 44.02 23.89
C TYR A 154 42.99 42.90 24.65
N ALA A 155 42.66 43.17 25.92
CA ALA A 155 41.53 42.49 26.56
C ALA A 155 40.29 42.68 25.66
N PRO A 156 39.48 41.63 25.38
CA PRO A 156 38.35 41.75 24.47
C PRO A 156 37.40 42.86 24.93
N SER A 157 37.23 43.90 24.10
CA SER A 157 36.44 45.07 24.46
C SER A 157 35.02 44.67 24.87
N GLN A 158 34.38 45.47 25.73
CA GLN A 158 33.00 45.19 26.17
C GLN A 158 32.03 45.04 24.99
N ILE A 159 32.30 45.72 23.87
CA ILE A 159 31.57 45.59 22.61
C ILE A 159 31.67 44.17 22.04
N PHE A 160 32.85 43.54 22.04
CA PHE A 160 32.99 42.14 21.63
C PHE A 160 32.27 41.19 22.59
N ARG A 161 32.39 41.37 23.92
CA ARG A 161 31.66 40.52 24.88
C ARG A 161 30.14 40.66 24.72
N TYR A 162 29.65 41.88 24.51
CA TYR A 162 28.24 42.15 24.22
C TYR A 162 27.80 41.50 22.91
N ALA A 163 28.56 41.66 21.82
CA ALA A 163 28.27 41.04 20.54
C ALA A 163 28.27 39.50 20.60
N TYR A 164 29.23 38.89 21.32
CA TYR A 164 29.21 37.44 21.58
C TYR A 164 27.97 37.02 22.40
N SER A 165 27.59 37.77 23.45
CA SER A 165 26.38 37.47 24.23
C SER A 165 25.08 37.64 23.43
N GLN A 166 25.04 38.58 22.47
CA GLN A 166 23.94 38.75 21.53
C GLN A 166 23.89 37.58 20.53
N LEU A 167 25.03 37.20 19.93
CA LEU A 167 25.13 36.04 19.04
C LEU A 167 24.80 34.72 19.75
N GLU A 168 25.14 34.57 21.03
CA GLU A 168 24.73 33.43 21.85
C GLU A 168 23.23 33.45 22.16
N ARG A 169 22.65 34.62 22.47
CA ARG A 169 21.19 34.77 22.64
C ARG A 169 20.43 34.52 21.35
N GLU A 170 20.91 35.00 20.21
CA GLU A 170 20.33 34.72 18.90
C GLU A 170 20.47 33.25 18.54
N ARG A 171 21.63 32.62 18.74
CA ARG A 171 21.80 31.17 18.54
C ARG A 171 20.93 30.37 19.50
N ALA A 172 20.79 30.78 20.76
CA ALA A 172 19.92 30.14 21.73
C ALA A 172 18.44 30.29 21.34
N MET A 173 18.00 31.48 20.88
CA MET A 173 16.65 31.70 20.36
C MET A 173 16.41 30.95 19.04
N GLN A 174 17.39 30.88 18.14
CA GLN A 174 17.31 30.08 16.91
C GLN A 174 17.26 28.59 17.23
N GLN A 175 18.02 28.12 18.23
CA GLN A 175 18.01 26.74 18.68
C GLN A 175 16.71 26.40 19.40
N GLN A 176 16.21 27.27 20.27
CA GLN A 176 14.91 27.15 20.91
C GLN A 176 13.77 27.18 19.88
N ASN A 177 13.83 28.07 18.88
CA ASN A 177 12.88 28.07 17.75
C ASN A 177 13.01 26.79 16.91
N LYS A 178 14.22 26.25 16.70
CA LYS A 178 14.45 24.99 16.01
C LYS A 178 13.90 23.80 16.79
N ASP A 179 14.06 23.79 18.11
CA ASP A 179 13.51 22.80 19.04
C ASP A 179 11.98 22.90 19.17
N LEU A 180 11.42 24.09 18.97
CA LEU A 180 9.99 24.34 18.78
C LEU A 180 9.52 23.96 17.37
N THR A 181 10.38 24.04 16.35
CA THR A 181 10.04 23.52 15.02
C THR A 181 9.91 22.01 15.07
N PHE A 182 9.04 21.52 14.22
CA PHE A 182 8.63 20.14 14.18
C PHE A 182 9.80 19.15 13.95
N SER A 183 10.83 19.56 13.20
CA SER A 183 12.09 18.83 13.02
C SER A 183 12.89 18.68 14.32
N GLY A 184 13.01 19.75 15.13
CA GLY A 184 13.67 19.69 16.43
C GLY A 184 12.94 18.79 17.42
N VAL A 185 11.60 18.80 17.40
CA VAL A 185 10.78 17.87 18.22
C VAL A 185 11.04 16.41 17.87
N VAL A 186 11.13 16.07 16.57
CA VAL A 186 11.47 14.71 16.12
C VAL A 186 12.89 14.33 16.52
N ALA A 187 13.86 15.23 16.35
CA ALA A 187 15.26 15.00 16.74
C ALA A 187 15.43 14.80 18.26
N MET A 188 14.74 15.60 19.09
CA MET A 188 14.69 15.46 20.54
C MET A 188 14.08 14.11 20.95
N ALA A 189 12.93 13.74 20.36
CA ALA A 189 12.21 12.51 20.68
C ALA A 189 12.94 11.24 20.20
N ALA A 190 13.81 11.33 19.18
CA ALA A 190 14.65 10.22 18.72
C ALA A 190 15.77 9.86 19.72
N ASN A 191 16.19 10.79 20.57
CA ASN A 191 17.28 10.62 21.55
C ASN A 191 16.83 9.98 22.88
N HIS A 192 15.70 9.27 22.92
CA HIS A 192 15.18 8.65 24.14
C HIS A 192 15.10 7.14 24.00
N GLU A 193 15.59 6.42 25.02
CA GLU A 193 15.58 4.96 25.21
C GLU A 193 14.63 4.22 24.26
N VAL A 194 15.15 3.93 23.07
CA VAL A 194 14.42 3.27 22.01
C VAL A 194 13.97 1.92 22.55
N LYS A 195 12.67 1.63 22.48
CA LYS A 195 12.15 0.26 22.65
C LYS A 195 12.94 -0.61 21.68
N LYS A 196 13.92 -1.37 22.17
CA LYS A 196 14.85 -2.11 21.33
C LYS A 196 14.02 -2.99 20.38
N ARG A 197 14.07 -2.66 19.09
CA ARG A 197 13.38 -3.43 18.05
C ARG A 197 13.85 -4.89 18.16
N PRO A 198 12.98 -5.89 18.01
CA PRO A 198 13.40 -7.29 18.06
C PRO A 198 14.42 -7.53 16.96
N LEU A 199 15.68 -7.78 17.32
CA LEU A 199 16.75 -7.94 16.35
C LEU A 199 16.53 -9.21 15.52
N ILE A 200 16.67 -9.11 14.21
CA ILE A 200 16.53 -10.23 13.27
C ILE A 200 17.86 -10.45 12.55
N GLU A 201 18.57 -11.52 12.87
CA GLU A 201 19.59 -12.13 12.01
C GLU A 201 18.91 -13.13 11.08
N VAL A 202 19.19 -13.03 9.77
CA VAL A 202 18.76 -14.00 8.77
C VAL A 202 19.98 -14.74 8.25
N ALA A 203 20.09 -16.02 8.56
CA ALA A 203 21.12 -16.91 8.05
C ALA A 203 20.52 -17.85 7.00
N PHE A 204 21.22 -18.06 5.90
CA PHE A 204 20.83 -18.97 4.83
C PHE A 204 21.93 -20.00 4.62
N LYS A 205 21.55 -21.28 4.52
CA LYS A 205 22.44 -22.43 4.32
C LYS A 205 21.99 -23.23 3.11
N ASP A 206 22.90 -23.37 2.16
CA ASP A 206 22.78 -24.17 0.93
C ASP A 206 21.53 -23.84 0.11
N LEU A 207 21.12 -22.56 0.17
CA LEU A 207 19.87 -22.07 -0.41
C LEU A 207 19.91 -22.24 -1.94
N THR A 208 19.05 -23.11 -2.42
CA THR A 208 18.96 -23.49 -3.84
C THR A 208 17.51 -23.32 -4.29
N LEU A 209 17.29 -22.62 -5.41
CA LEU A 209 15.97 -22.36 -5.97
C LEU A 209 15.87 -22.99 -7.35
N THR A 210 14.92 -23.91 -7.52
CA THR A 210 14.59 -24.53 -8.82
C THR A 210 13.20 -24.08 -9.26
N LEU A 211 13.09 -23.55 -10.48
CA LEU A 211 11.81 -23.24 -11.11
C LEU A 211 11.05 -24.55 -11.38
N LYS A 212 9.79 -24.66 -10.92
CA LYS A 212 9.03 -25.92 -11.05
C LYS A 212 8.73 -26.30 -12.50
N THR A 213 8.35 -25.34 -13.35
CA THR A 213 7.94 -25.57 -14.74
C THR A 213 9.07 -26.08 -15.63
N LYS A 214 10.27 -25.47 -15.55
CA LYS A 214 11.39 -25.79 -16.46
C LYS A 214 12.58 -26.50 -15.78
N LYS A 215 12.40 -26.96 -14.54
CA LYS A 215 13.44 -27.54 -13.63
C LYS A 215 14.75 -26.73 -13.50
N LYS A 216 14.79 -25.49 -14.01
CA LYS A 216 15.99 -24.65 -14.08
C LYS A 216 16.35 -24.10 -12.70
N HIS A 217 17.60 -24.30 -12.29
CA HIS A 217 18.17 -23.66 -11.10
C HIS A 217 18.35 -22.15 -11.35
N ILE A 218 17.77 -21.33 -10.47
CA ILE A 218 17.91 -19.86 -10.47
C ILE A 218 18.95 -19.42 -9.43
N LEU A 219 19.01 -20.10 -8.29
CA LEU A 219 20.06 -19.96 -7.26
C LEU A 219 20.58 -21.35 -6.90
N ARG A 220 21.86 -21.45 -6.57
CA ARG A 220 22.55 -22.71 -6.23
C ARG A 220 23.45 -22.51 -5.01
N CYS A 221 23.24 -23.31 -3.96
CA CYS A 221 24.09 -23.40 -2.76
C CYS A 221 24.51 -22.05 -2.16
N VAL A 222 23.59 -21.09 -2.11
CA VAL A 222 23.85 -19.77 -1.53
C VAL A 222 23.88 -19.88 -0.02
N THR A 223 25.03 -19.58 0.61
CA THR A 223 25.27 -19.70 2.05
C THR A 223 25.86 -18.41 2.61
N GLY A 224 25.33 -17.92 3.73
CA GLY A 224 25.67 -16.61 4.29
C GLY A 224 24.75 -16.15 5.41
N LYS A 225 24.94 -14.91 5.88
CA LYS A 225 24.25 -14.34 7.05
C LYS A 225 24.14 -12.83 6.98
N ILE A 226 22.93 -12.31 7.15
CA ILE A 226 22.64 -10.88 7.21
C ILE A 226 22.34 -10.49 8.66
N LYS A 227 23.11 -9.56 9.21
CA LYS A 227 23.08 -9.22 10.65
C LYS A 227 22.25 -7.95 10.92
N PRO A 228 21.58 -7.86 12.08
CA PRO A 228 20.91 -6.64 12.50
C PRO A 228 21.90 -5.48 12.68
N GLY A 229 21.43 -4.27 12.38
CA GLY A 229 22.21 -3.04 12.49
C GLY A 229 23.23 -2.80 11.39
N ARG A 230 23.19 -3.58 10.31
CA ARG A 230 24.05 -3.44 9.13
C ARG A 230 23.23 -3.26 7.87
N ILE A 231 23.82 -2.58 6.89
CA ILE A 231 23.30 -2.47 5.52
C ILE A 231 24.08 -3.42 4.62
N THR A 232 23.41 -4.48 4.16
CA THR A 232 23.92 -5.44 3.20
C THR A 232 23.43 -5.10 1.80
N SER A 233 24.35 -5.01 0.86
CA SER A 233 24.10 -4.77 -0.56
C SER A 233 24.15 -6.07 -1.35
N VAL A 234 23.24 -6.27 -2.29
CA VAL A 234 23.21 -7.43 -3.21
C VAL A 234 23.48 -6.92 -4.62
N MET A 235 24.59 -7.37 -5.20
CA MET A 235 25.08 -6.93 -6.51
C MET A 235 25.40 -8.14 -7.41
N GLY A 236 25.65 -7.88 -8.69
CA GLY A 236 25.93 -8.89 -9.72
C GLY A 236 25.30 -8.51 -11.07
N PRO A 237 25.66 -9.19 -12.16
CA PRO A 237 25.14 -8.90 -13.49
C PRO A 237 23.63 -9.17 -13.62
N SER A 238 23.07 -8.77 -14.76
CA SER A 238 21.69 -9.11 -15.12
C SER A 238 21.52 -10.63 -15.24
N GLY A 239 20.39 -11.15 -14.74
CA GLY A 239 20.14 -12.60 -14.68
C GLY A 239 20.86 -13.37 -13.56
N ALA A 240 21.66 -12.72 -12.70
CA ALA A 240 22.32 -13.37 -11.55
C ALA A 240 21.39 -13.80 -10.39
N GLY A 241 20.07 -13.61 -10.51
CA GLY A 241 19.09 -14.03 -9.49
C GLY A 241 18.96 -13.09 -8.28
N LYS A 242 19.44 -11.84 -8.34
CA LYS A 242 19.42 -10.85 -7.25
C LYS A 242 18.02 -10.67 -6.61
N THR A 243 17.02 -10.32 -7.41
CA THR A 243 15.61 -10.20 -7.01
C THR A 243 15.03 -11.53 -6.50
N THR A 244 15.44 -12.66 -7.08
CA THR A 244 15.01 -14.00 -6.65
C THR A 244 15.57 -14.36 -5.27
N PHE A 245 16.81 -13.97 -4.97
CA PHE A 245 17.45 -14.12 -3.67
C PHE A 245 16.71 -13.28 -2.61
N LEU A 246 16.46 -11.99 -2.89
CA LEU A 246 15.68 -11.14 -2.00
C LEU A 246 14.26 -11.67 -1.78
N SER A 247 13.63 -12.21 -2.84
CA SER A 247 12.31 -12.84 -2.76
C SER A 247 12.31 -14.13 -1.94
N ALA A 248 13.38 -14.93 -1.96
CA ALA A 248 13.54 -16.10 -1.11
C ALA A 248 13.73 -15.74 0.36
N LEU A 249 14.55 -14.72 0.66
CA LEU A 249 14.64 -14.15 2.01
C LEU A 249 13.29 -13.58 2.50
N ALA A 250 12.45 -13.09 1.58
CA ALA A 250 11.09 -12.63 1.91
C ALA A 250 10.04 -13.75 2.01
N GLY A 251 10.39 -15.02 1.71
CA GLY A 251 9.44 -16.14 1.61
C GLY A 251 8.50 -16.09 0.40
N LYS A 252 8.80 -15.26 -0.61
CA LYS A 252 7.94 -14.98 -1.77
C LYS A 252 8.26 -15.85 -3.00
N THR A 253 8.70 -17.09 -2.80
CA THR A 253 9.16 -18.02 -3.86
C THR A 253 8.04 -18.84 -4.49
N ALA A 254 6.93 -18.18 -4.86
CA ALA A 254 5.81 -18.89 -5.49
C ALA A 254 6.25 -19.50 -6.84
N GLY A 255 6.02 -20.79 -7.04
CA GLY A 255 6.43 -21.51 -8.25
C GLY A 255 7.88 -22.01 -8.28
N CYS A 256 8.65 -21.83 -7.20
CA CYS A 256 9.97 -22.43 -7.04
C CYS A 256 9.93 -23.51 -5.95
N LYS A 257 10.68 -24.60 -6.15
CA LYS A 257 11.05 -25.53 -5.07
C LYS A 257 12.32 -24.98 -4.42
N ILE A 258 12.24 -24.71 -3.11
CA ILE A 258 13.39 -24.33 -2.28
C ILE A 258 14.06 -25.62 -1.78
N SER A 259 15.38 -25.68 -1.83
CA SER A 259 16.23 -26.60 -1.06
C SER A 259 17.21 -25.79 -0.20
N GLY A 260 17.74 -26.40 0.86
CA GLY A 260 18.50 -25.72 1.90
C GLY A 260 17.62 -25.19 3.04
N MET A 261 18.19 -24.34 3.91
CA MET A 261 17.53 -23.83 5.12
C MET A 261 17.69 -22.32 5.26
N ILE A 262 16.61 -21.64 5.66
CA ILE A 262 16.62 -20.26 6.14
C ILE A 262 16.38 -20.30 7.66
N LEU A 263 17.32 -19.71 8.40
CA LEU A 263 17.37 -19.67 9.86
C LEU A 263 17.18 -18.22 10.33
N ILE A 264 16.20 -18.00 11.21
CA ILE A 264 15.90 -16.68 11.79
C ILE A 264 16.37 -16.72 13.24
N ASN A 265 17.31 -15.85 13.62
CA ASN A 265 17.97 -15.88 14.93
C ASN A 265 18.46 -17.29 15.33
N GLY A 266 19.04 -18.02 14.36
CA GLY A 266 19.55 -19.38 14.52
C GLY A 266 18.50 -20.51 14.48
N LYS A 267 17.20 -20.20 14.41
CA LYS A 267 16.11 -21.20 14.41
C LYS A 267 15.53 -21.41 13.02
N SER A 268 15.29 -22.67 12.64
CA SER A 268 14.58 -23.00 11.39
C SER A 268 13.09 -22.75 11.57
N GLN A 269 12.64 -21.56 11.16
CA GLN A 269 11.27 -21.08 11.32
C GLN A 269 10.81 -20.41 10.03
N SER A 270 9.56 -20.61 9.63
CA SER A 270 9.01 -19.98 8.43
C SER A 270 9.03 -18.45 8.58
N ILE A 271 9.62 -17.77 7.61
CA ILE A 271 9.71 -16.30 7.57
C ILE A 271 8.34 -15.61 7.54
N HIS A 272 7.31 -16.32 7.08
CA HIS A 272 5.91 -15.91 7.15
C HIS A 272 5.43 -15.63 8.59
N SER A 273 6.00 -16.30 9.60
CA SER A 273 5.70 -16.10 11.02
C SER A 273 6.14 -14.72 11.54
N TYR A 274 6.94 -13.98 10.78
CA TYR A 274 7.48 -12.67 11.12
C TYR A 274 6.98 -11.55 10.20
N LYS A 275 6.00 -11.83 9.34
CA LYS A 275 5.43 -10.92 8.32
C LYS A 275 5.02 -9.53 8.87
N ARG A 276 4.66 -9.41 10.15
CA ARG A 276 4.28 -8.13 10.80
C ARG A 276 5.45 -7.23 11.22
N ILE A 277 6.69 -7.72 11.13
CA ILE A 277 7.93 -6.97 11.45
C ILE A 277 8.97 -7.00 10.33
N ILE A 278 8.63 -7.59 9.17
CA ILE A 278 9.43 -7.56 7.94
C ILE A 278 8.80 -6.57 6.96
N GLY A 279 9.58 -5.60 6.49
CA GLY A 279 9.23 -4.72 5.38
C GLY A 279 9.79 -5.26 4.06
N PHE A 280 9.02 -5.15 2.98
CA PHE A 280 9.49 -5.51 1.63
C PHE A 280 9.08 -4.45 0.61
N VAL A 281 10.07 -3.79 0.02
CA VAL A 281 9.90 -2.82 -1.06
C VAL A 281 10.14 -3.53 -2.40
N PRO A 282 9.11 -3.74 -3.24
CA PRO A 282 9.28 -4.28 -4.59
C PRO A 282 9.95 -3.27 -5.52
N GLN A 283 10.49 -3.77 -6.65
CA GLN A 283 11.07 -2.97 -7.71
C GLN A 283 10.07 -1.94 -8.28
N ASP A 284 8.82 -2.37 -8.48
CA ASP A 284 7.70 -1.54 -8.92
C ASP A 284 7.19 -0.58 -7.84
N ASP A 285 6.97 0.68 -8.20
CA ASP A 285 6.47 1.74 -7.31
C ASP A 285 4.94 1.68 -7.09
N ILE A 286 4.46 0.56 -6.53
CA ILE A 286 3.04 0.31 -6.25
C ILE A 286 2.56 1.18 -5.07
N VAL A 287 2.02 2.37 -5.38
CA VAL A 287 1.47 3.35 -4.42
C VAL A 287 0.08 3.82 -4.92
N HIS A 288 -0.82 4.26 -4.03
CA HIS A 288 -2.13 4.80 -4.45
C HIS A 288 -1.99 6.20 -5.03
N GLY A 289 -2.14 6.32 -6.36
CA GLY A 289 -2.03 7.58 -7.09
C GLY A 289 -3.09 8.63 -6.73
N ASN A 290 -4.30 8.20 -6.36
CA ASN A 290 -5.43 9.08 -5.98
C ASN A 290 -5.31 9.65 -4.55
N LEU A 291 -4.27 9.29 -3.81
CA LEU A 291 -4.00 9.73 -2.43
C LEU A 291 -2.77 10.63 -2.38
N THR A 292 -2.69 11.48 -1.37
CA THR A 292 -1.48 12.27 -1.08
C THR A 292 -0.37 11.38 -0.52
N VAL A 293 0.87 11.86 -0.57
CA VAL A 293 2.03 11.19 0.05
C VAL A 293 1.74 10.87 1.52
N GLU A 294 1.26 11.87 2.24
CA GLU A 294 0.93 11.76 3.65
C GLU A 294 -0.21 10.78 3.94
N GLU A 295 -1.28 10.77 3.13
CA GLU A 295 -2.41 9.83 3.30
C GLU A 295 -1.98 8.38 3.10
N ASN A 296 -1.09 8.11 2.13
CA ASN A 296 -0.51 6.78 1.91
C ASN A 296 0.27 6.31 3.14
N LEU A 297 1.15 7.15 3.68
CA LEU A 297 1.96 6.82 4.86
C LEU A 297 1.11 6.63 6.12
N TRP A 298 0.13 7.52 6.37
CA TRP A 298 -0.81 7.37 7.48
C TRP A 298 -1.67 6.12 7.40
N PHE A 299 -2.08 5.73 6.20
CA PHE A 299 -2.83 4.48 6.00
C PHE A 299 -1.97 3.26 6.39
N SER A 300 -0.72 3.19 5.90
CA SER A 300 0.22 2.13 6.29
C SER A 300 0.45 2.10 7.81
N ALA A 301 0.68 3.27 8.41
CA ALA A 301 0.85 3.44 9.86
C ALA A 301 -0.34 2.89 10.65
N HIS A 302 -1.56 3.28 10.28
CA HIS A 302 -2.78 2.90 10.97
C HIS A 302 -3.09 1.40 10.87
N CYS A 303 -2.67 0.71 9.82
CA CYS A 303 -2.91 -0.72 9.64
C CYS A 303 -1.77 -1.62 10.16
N ARG A 304 -0.52 -1.13 10.25
CA ARG A 304 0.67 -1.95 10.57
C ARG A 304 1.35 -1.63 11.91
N LEU A 305 1.22 -0.42 12.45
CA LEU A 305 1.74 -0.11 13.79
C LEU A 305 0.96 -0.86 14.88
N SER A 306 1.55 -0.96 16.07
CA SER A 306 0.89 -1.64 17.20
C SER A 306 -0.45 -0.97 17.53
N ALA A 307 -1.48 -1.79 17.81
CA ALA A 307 -2.80 -1.31 18.22
C ALA A 307 -2.69 -0.39 19.44
N ASP A 308 -1.93 -0.85 20.45
CA ASP A 308 -1.77 -0.22 21.77
C ASP A 308 -0.97 1.10 21.76
N LEU A 309 -0.35 1.45 20.64
CA LEU A 309 0.52 2.64 20.53
C LEU A 309 -0.34 3.93 20.49
N PRO A 310 -0.08 4.94 21.34
CA PRO A 310 -0.89 6.15 21.41
C PRO A 310 -0.80 6.98 20.13
N LYS A 311 -1.83 7.80 19.86
CA LYS A 311 -1.90 8.66 18.65
C LYS A 311 -0.68 9.57 18.51
N ALA A 312 -0.20 10.11 19.63
CA ALA A 312 1.00 10.96 19.71
C ALA A 312 2.25 10.27 19.14
N GLU A 313 2.55 9.04 19.59
CA GLU A 313 3.71 8.26 19.11
C GLU A 313 3.52 7.83 17.65
N LYS A 314 2.28 7.50 17.22
CA LYS A 314 1.96 7.26 15.80
C LYS A 314 2.24 8.48 14.90
N VAL A 315 2.01 9.71 15.38
CA VAL A 315 2.38 10.94 14.65
C VAL A 315 3.90 11.03 14.51
N LEU A 316 4.66 10.87 15.60
CA LEU A 316 6.11 10.97 15.58
C LEU A 316 6.78 9.98 14.61
N ILE A 317 6.29 8.74 14.52
CA ILE A 317 6.84 7.73 13.59
C ILE A 317 6.63 8.11 12.12
N VAL A 318 5.39 8.45 11.73
CA VAL A 318 5.06 8.84 10.35
C VAL A 318 5.91 10.03 9.91
N GLU A 319 6.07 10.98 10.81
CA GLU A 319 6.72 12.26 10.54
C GLU A 319 8.25 12.14 10.53
N ARG A 320 8.84 11.31 11.39
CA ARG A 320 10.25 10.90 11.30
C ARG A 320 10.55 10.29 9.93
N ALA A 321 9.66 9.42 9.42
CA ALA A 321 9.85 8.84 8.10
C ALA A 321 9.78 9.89 6.97
N ILE A 322 8.77 10.78 6.97
CA ILE A 322 8.64 11.89 6.00
C ILE A 322 9.88 12.78 6.00
N GLU A 323 10.41 13.13 7.18
CA GLU A 323 11.62 13.92 7.33
C GLU A 323 12.87 13.18 6.87
N SER A 324 13.07 11.93 7.31
CA SER A 324 14.25 11.13 6.95
C SER A 324 14.43 10.94 5.44
N LEU A 325 13.30 10.81 4.72
CA LEU A 325 13.25 10.62 3.27
C LEU A 325 13.21 11.94 2.49
N GLY A 326 13.17 13.09 3.17
CA GLY A 326 13.10 14.40 2.52
C GLY A 326 11.80 14.61 1.72
N LEU A 327 10.67 14.15 2.25
CA LEU A 327 9.35 14.22 1.61
C LEU A 327 8.50 15.41 2.09
N GLN A 328 9.00 16.24 3.00
CA GLN A 328 8.25 17.35 3.62
C GLN A 328 7.62 18.31 2.59
N ALA A 329 8.36 18.68 1.53
CA ALA A 329 7.87 19.59 0.49
C ALA A 329 6.72 19.02 -0.37
N VAL A 330 6.54 17.69 -0.39
CA VAL A 330 5.50 17.01 -1.20
C VAL A 330 4.47 16.26 -0.35
N ARG A 331 4.43 16.49 0.97
CA ARG A 331 3.58 15.75 1.92
C ARG A 331 2.09 15.79 1.55
N SER A 332 1.58 16.97 1.18
CA SER A 332 0.20 17.23 0.78
C SER A 332 -0.04 17.04 -0.72
N SER A 333 1.00 16.75 -1.51
CA SER A 333 0.88 16.54 -2.95
C SER A 333 0.28 15.15 -3.24
N VAL A 334 -0.61 15.09 -4.23
CA VAL A 334 -1.17 13.83 -4.74
C VAL A 334 -0.09 13.06 -5.49
N VAL A 335 0.01 11.74 -5.24
CA VAL A 335 1.07 10.89 -5.84
C VAL A 335 0.94 10.82 -7.38
N GLY A 336 -0.29 10.90 -7.88
CA GLY A 336 -0.61 10.89 -9.31
C GLY A 336 -0.72 9.48 -9.88
N THR A 337 -1.54 9.35 -10.91
CA THR A 337 -1.69 8.14 -11.72
C THR A 337 -0.88 8.28 -13.02
N VAL A 338 -1.01 7.33 -13.96
CA VAL A 338 -0.44 7.49 -15.31
C VAL A 338 -1.17 8.61 -16.07
N GLU A 339 -2.49 8.69 -15.92
CA GLU A 339 -3.36 9.71 -16.55
C GLU A 339 -3.20 11.10 -15.92
N LYS A 340 -2.96 11.16 -14.61
CA LYS A 340 -2.99 12.41 -13.83
C LYS A 340 -1.64 12.64 -13.15
N ARG A 341 -0.84 13.54 -13.72
CA ARG A 341 0.50 13.91 -13.24
C ARG A 341 0.48 14.30 -11.75
N GLY A 342 1.45 13.78 -11.00
CA GLY A 342 1.66 14.05 -9.57
C GLY A 342 3.15 14.27 -9.27
N ILE A 343 3.62 13.65 -8.19
CA ILE A 343 5.03 13.72 -7.74
C ILE A 343 6.00 13.05 -8.74
N SER A 344 7.30 13.36 -8.65
CA SER A 344 8.33 12.78 -9.52
C SER A 344 8.58 11.29 -9.21
N GLY A 345 9.18 10.55 -10.16
CA GLY A 345 9.52 9.13 -9.98
C GLY A 345 10.40 8.88 -8.75
N GLY A 346 11.53 9.60 -8.62
CA GLY A 346 12.40 9.50 -7.43
C GLY A 346 11.77 9.97 -6.11
N GLN A 347 10.72 10.81 -6.15
CA GLN A 347 9.89 11.07 -4.96
C GLN A 347 8.97 9.88 -4.67
N ARG A 348 8.28 9.34 -5.69
CA ARG A 348 7.40 8.17 -5.58
C ARG A 348 8.13 6.94 -5.04
N LYS A 349 9.36 6.68 -5.49
CA LYS A 349 10.21 5.60 -4.96
C LYS A 349 10.58 5.81 -3.50
N ARG A 350 10.85 7.05 -3.06
CA ARG A 350 11.01 7.36 -1.63
C ARG A 350 9.72 7.16 -0.84
N VAL A 351 8.55 7.47 -1.38
CA VAL A 351 7.24 7.15 -0.75
C VAL A 351 7.03 5.63 -0.67
N ASN A 352 7.41 4.88 -1.70
CA ASN A 352 7.38 3.42 -1.74
C ASN A 352 8.20 2.81 -0.59
N VAL A 353 9.42 3.31 -0.34
CA VAL A 353 10.23 2.93 0.83
C VAL A 353 9.59 3.38 2.14
N GLY A 354 9.05 4.60 2.20
CA GLY A 354 8.37 5.15 3.37
C GLY A 354 7.18 4.31 3.86
N LEU A 355 6.41 3.71 2.95
CA LEU A 355 5.31 2.79 3.28
C LEU A 355 5.76 1.59 4.13
N GLU A 356 7.01 1.13 3.94
CA GLU A 356 7.64 0.03 4.69
C GLU A 356 8.46 0.52 5.88
N MET A 357 9.01 1.74 5.88
CA MET A 357 9.68 2.33 7.06
C MET A 357 8.68 2.67 8.19
N VAL A 358 7.51 3.21 7.83
CA VAL A 358 6.50 3.69 8.79
C VAL A 358 5.89 2.58 9.66
N MET A 359 6.08 1.30 9.30
CA MET A 359 5.71 0.18 10.17
C MET A 359 6.77 -0.15 11.23
N GLU A 360 7.88 0.58 11.36
CA GLU A 360 9.02 0.23 12.23
C GLU A 360 9.48 -1.24 12.02
N PRO A 361 9.99 -1.60 10.83
CA PRO A 361 10.44 -2.95 10.54
C PRO A 361 11.70 -3.29 11.35
N SER A 362 11.92 -4.58 11.58
CA SER A 362 13.15 -5.13 12.15
C SER A 362 14.05 -5.75 11.08
N LEU A 363 13.47 -6.18 9.96
CA LEU A 363 14.15 -6.54 8.73
C LEU A 363 13.49 -5.76 7.58
N LEU A 364 14.29 -5.07 6.78
CA LEU A 364 13.82 -4.32 5.62
C LEU A 364 14.54 -4.82 4.36
N LEU A 365 13.76 -5.39 3.45
CA LEU A 365 14.22 -5.91 2.17
C LEU A 365 13.83 -4.93 1.06
N LEU A 366 14.78 -4.44 0.27
CA LEU A 366 14.50 -3.48 -0.81
C LEU A 366 15.03 -3.95 -2.17
N ASP A 367 14.16 -3.99 -3.18
CA ASP A 367 14.53 -4.36 -4.54
C ASP A 367 14.76 -3.09 -5.38
N GLU A 368 16.02 -2.86 -5.77
CA GLU A 368 16.49 -1.70 -6.55
C GLU A 368 15.93 -0.33 -6.09
N PRO A 369 16.06 0.06 -4.81
CA PRO A 369 15.48 1.29 -4.27
C PRO A 369 16.14 2.58 -4.80
N THR A 370 17.31 2.47 -5.43
CA THR A 370 18.05 3.60 -6.05
C THR A 370 17.82 3.71 -7.56
N SER A 371 17.14 2.76 -8.20
CA SER A 371 16.85 2.82 -9.64
C SER A 371 15.92 3.98 -9.96
N GLY A 372 16.29 4.81 -10.94
CA GLY A 372 15.56 6.02 -11.32
C GLY A 372 15.71 7.21 -10.35
N LEU A 373 16.65 7.17 -9.41
CA LEU A 373 17.02 8.31 -8.57
C LEU A 373 18.34 8.94 -9.06
N ASP A 374 18.47 10.25 -8.88
CA ASP A 374 19.75 10.94 -8.99
C ASP A 374 20.71 10.56 -7.85
N SER A 375 22.00 10.82 -8.03
CA SER A 375 23.05 10.51 -7.05
C SER A 375 22.81 11.14 -5.67
N ALA A 376 22.30 12.38 -5.61
CA ALA A 376 22.07 13.08 -4.35
C ALA A 376 20.85 12.52 -3.60
N SER A 377 19.73 12.27 -4.29
CA SER A 377 18.57 11.59 -3.73
C SER A 377 18.89 10.17 -3.26
N SER A 378 19.74 9.44 -4.01
CA SER A 378 20.20 8.10 -3.63
C SER A 378 21.04 8.12 -2.34
N GLN A 379 21.96 9.08 -2.21
CA GLN A 379 22.71 9.29 -0.96
C GLN A 379 21.79 9.68 0.20
N LEU A 380 20.80 10.55 -0.03
CA LEU A 380 19.82 10.93 1.01
C LEU A 380 19.02 9.71 1.49
N LEU A 381 18.54 8.87 0.57
CA LEU A 381 17.84 7.62 0.89
C LEU A 381 18.74 6.68 1.70
N LEU A 382 19.99 6.48 1.28
CA LEU A 382 20.91 5.61 2.00
C LEU A 382 21.31 6.17 3.38
N ARG A 383 21.36 7.50 3.56
CA ARG A 383 21.47 8.16 4.88
C ARG A 383 20.23 7.99 5.76
N ALA A 384 19.03 7.86 5.18
CA ALA A 384 17.81 7.54 5.92
C ALA A 384 17.84 6.08 6.41
N LEU A 385 18.15 5.15 5.51
CA LEU A 385 18.30 3.73 5.82
C LEU A 385 19.43 3.47 6.83
N ARG A 386 20.54 4.22 6.74
CA ARG A 386 21.62 4.17 7.74
C ARG A 386 21.18 4.56 9.14
N ARG A 387 20.25 5.52 9.29
CA ARG A 387 19.68 5.87 10.60
C ARG A 387 18.82 4.74 11.16
N GLU A 388 17.97 4.12 10.34
CA GLU A 388 17.21 2.93 10.74
C GLU A 388 18.13 1.75 11.12
N ALA A 389 19.22 1.51 10.37
CA ALA A 389 20.20 0.49 10.72
C ALA A 389 20.83 0.76 12.10
N LEU A 390 21.19 2.00 12.42
CA LEU A 390 21.71 2.35 13.76
C LEU A 390 20.67 2.13 14.89
N GLU A 391 19.36 2.13 14.59
CA GLU A 391 18.31 1.72 15.53
C GLU A 391 18.14 0.19 15.66
N GLY A 392 19.00 -0.61 15.01
CA GLY A 392 19.04 -2.07 15.09
C GLY A 392 18.32 -2.81 13.96
N VAL A 393 17.83 -2.10 12.93
CA VAL A 393 17.18 -2.72 11.77
C VAL A 393 18.20 -3.48 10.92
N ASN A 394 17.84 -4.68 10.49
CA ASN A 394 18.57 -5.42 9.45
C ASN A 394 18.12 -4.92 8.08
N ILE A 395 19.03 -4.41 7.23
CA ILE A 395 18.68 -3.86 5.92
C ILE A 395 19.42 -4.62 4.83
N CYS A 396 18.67 -5.23 3.91
CA CYS A 396 19.21 -5.86 2.71
C CYS A 396 18.61 -5.20 1.47
N MET A 397 19.44 -4.72 0.54
CA MET A 397 18.97 -4.13 -0.70
C MET A 397 19.70 -4.64 -1.94
N VAL A 398 18.96 -4.87 -3.03
CA VAL A 398 19.51 -5.09 -4.36
C VAL A 398 19.91 -3.74 -4.96
N VAL A 399 21.12 -3.64 -5.50
CA VAL A 399 21.64 -2.40 -6.11
C VAL A 399 22.25 -2.71 -7.48
N HIS A 400 21.85 -1.93 -8.48
CA HIS A 400 22.41 -1.97 -9.82
C HIS A 400 23.39 -0.79 -9.98
N GLN A 401 24.64 -1.06 -10.35
CA GLN A 401 25.69 -0.07 -10.69
C GLN A 401 25.76 1.15 -9.73
N PRO A 402 26.12 0.95 -8.44
CA PRO A 402 26.26 2.06 -7.49
C PRO A 402 27.52 2.88 -7.73
N SER A 403 27.41 4.20 -7.62
CA SER A 403 28.59 5.08 -7.57
C SER A 403 29.48 4.72 -6.37
N TYR A 404 30.79 4.96 -6.51
CA TYR A 404 31.80 4.68 -5.47
C TYR A 404 31.43 5.24 -4.09
N THR A 405 30.81 6.43 -4.05
CA THR A 405 30.34 7.05 -2.79
C THR A 405 29.22 6.26 -2.12
N LEU A 406 28.30 5.67 -2.88
CA LEU A 406 27.24 4.80 -2.37
C LEU A 406 27.81 3.43 -1.99
N PHE A 407 28.75 2.89 -2.78
CA PHE A 407 29.42 1.62 -2.48
C PHE A 407 30.09 1.63 -1.10
N LYS A 408 30.86 2.70 -0.79
CA LYS A 408 31.49 2.91 0.52
C LYS A 408 30.52 3.12 1.68
N MET A 409 29.23 3.34 1.42
CA MET A 409 28.20 3.50 2.45
C MET A 409 27.52 2.18 2.85
N PHE A 410 27.86 1.04 2.23
CA PHE A 410 27.39 -0.29 2.64
C PHE A 410 28.36 -0.96 3.63
N ASP A 411 27.83 -1.79 4.52
CA ASP A 411 28.66 -2.52 5.50
C ASP A 411 29.11 -3.87 4.96
N ASP A 412 28.20 -4.57 4.28
CA ASP A 412 28.39 -5.89 3.70
C ASP A 412 27.95 -5.93 2.22
N LEU A 413 28.56 -6.84 1.46
CA LEU A 413 28.31 -7.12 0.06
C LEU A 413 28.01 -8.62 -0.12
N VAL A 414 26.92 -8.92 -0.81
CA VAL A 414 26.61 -10.21 -1.45
C VAL A 414 26.80 -10.00 -2.96
N LEU A 415 27.80 -10.65 -3.55
CA LEU A 415 28.04 -10.62 -4.99
C LEU A 415 27.63 -11.95 -5.61
N LEU A 416 26.68 -11.92 -6.53
CA LEU A 416 26.14 -13.09 -7.23
C LEU A 416 26.60 -13.13 -8.69
N ALA A 417 26.92 -14.31 -9.21
CA ALA A 417 27.22 -14.56 -10.61
C ALA A 417 25.98 -15.05 -11.40
N LYS A 418 26.09 -15.08 -12.74
CA LYS A 418 25.12 -15.77 -13.61
C LYS A 418 24.96 -17.24 -13.13
N GLY A 419 23.72 -17.74 -13.12
CA GLY A 419 23.39 -19.04 -12.50
C GLY A 419 23.12 -18.99 -10.98
N GLY A 420 23.23 -17.83 -10.35
CA GLY A 420 22.84 -17.61 -8.95
C GLY A 420 23.79 -18.26 -7.95
N LEU A 421 25.08 -18.23 -8.25
CA LEU A 421 26.19 -18.69 -7.42
C LEU A 421 26.79 -17.49 -6.66
N THR A 422 27.29 -17.72 -5.44
CA THR A 422 27.93 -16.66 -4.64
C THR A 422 29.41 -16.54 -5.00
N VAL A 423 29.85 -15.33 -5.32
CA VAL A 423 31.27 -14.98 -5.61
C VAL A 423 31.93 -14.37 -4.39
N TYR A 424 31.18 -13.59 -3.62
CA TYR A 424 31.65 -12.96 -2.40
C TYR A 424 30.48 -12.73 -1.43
N HIS A 425 30.71 -12.98 -0.15
CA HIS A 425 29.82 -12.57 0.92
C HIS A 425 30.62 -12.14 2.15
N GLY A 426 30.62 -10.84 2.47
CA GLY A 426 31.42 -10.28 3.55
C GLY A 426 31.39 -8.76 3.61
N SER A 427 32.26 -8.16 4.42
CA SER A 427 32.27 -6.71 4.62
C SER A 427 32.93 -5.97 3.46
N VAL A 428 32.35 -4.85 3.02
CA VAL A 428 32.80 -4.05 1.86
C VAL A 428 34.29 -3.69 1.95
N ALA A 429 34.79 -3.35 3.13
CA ALA A 429 36.20 -3.00 3.36
C ALA A 429 37.19 -4.15 3.07
N LYS A 430 36.73 -5.40 2.97
CA LYS A 430 37.55 -6.59 2.67
C LYS A 430 37.41 -7.06 1.21
N VAL A 431 36.55 -6.43 0.40
CA VAL A 431 36.28 -6.85 -0.98
C VAL A 431 37.53 -6.69 -1.85
N GLU A 432 38.15 -5.51 -1.84
CA GLU A 432 39.36 -5.21 -2.63
C GLU A 432 40.51 -6.15 -2.26
N GLY A 433 40.71 -6.44 -0.97
CA GLY A 433 41.71 -7.40 -0.49
C GLY A 433 41.46 -8.84 -0.96
N TYR A 434 40.20 -9.28 -1.01
CA TYR A 434 39.84 -10.60 -1.52
C TYR A 434 40.12 -10.75 -3.01
N PHE A 435 39.69 -9.77 -3.83
CA PHE A 435 39.92 -9.82 -5.28
C PHE A 435 41.41 -9.66 -5.63
N ASN A 436 42.15 -8.81 -4.92
CA ASN A 436 43.61 -8.71 -5.05
C ASN A 436 44.29 -10.05 -4.74
N GLY A 437 43.84 -10.80 -3.72
CA GLY A 437 44.32 -12.14 -3.40
C GLY A 437 44.03 -13.20 -4.47
N LEU A 438 43.04 -12.96 -5.35
CA LEU A 438 42.75 -13.77 -6.53
C LEU A 438 43.50 -13.31 -7.79
N GLY A 439 44.35 -12.29 -7.69
CA GLY A 439 45.06 -11.67 -8.82
C GLY A 439 44.24 -10.63 -9.60
N ILE A 440 43.03 -10.30 -9.15
CA ILE A 440 42.14 -9.32 -9.77
C ILE A 440 42.37 -7.96 -9.10
N LYS A 441 43.22 -7.13 -9.73
CA LYS A 441 43.45 -5.74 -9.31
C LYS A 441 42.52 -4.79 -10.04
N VAL A 442 41.79 -3.96 -9.30
CA VAL A 442 40.98 -2.87 -9.88
C VAL A 442 41.92 -1.79 -10.44
N PRO A 443 41.77 -1.35 -11.71
CA PRO A 443 42.58 -0.27 -12.26
C PRO A 443 42.29 1.08 -11.60
N ASP A 444 43.28 1.96 -11.57
CA ASP A 444 43.11 3.33 -11.07
C ASP A 444 42.00 4.07 -11.84
N ARG A 445 41.19 4.84 -11.11
CA ARG A 445 40.03 5.61 -11.62
C ARG A 445 38.84 4.77 -12.11
N VAL A 446 38.87 3.44 -11.99
CA VAL A 446 37.70 2.58 -12.25
C VAL A 446 36.91 2.36 -10.95
N ASN A 447 35.58 2.32 -11.02
CA ASN A 447 34.71 2.04 -9.87
C ASN A 447 34.76 0.53 -9.55
N PRO A 448 35.22 0.09 -8.36
CA PRO A 448 35.34 -1.33 -8.02
C PRO A 448 34.08 -2.19 -8.26
N PRO A 449 32.85 -1.82 -7.81
CA PRO A 449 31.66 -2.64 -8.04
C PRO A 449 31.34 -2.85 -9.51
N ASP A 450 31.57 -1.85 -10.37
CA ASP A 450 31.33 -1.98 -11.81
C ASP A 450 32.35 -2.94 -12.42
N HIS A 451 33.64 -2.78 -12.09
CA HIS A 451 34.70 -3.69 -12.54
C HIS A 451 34.45 -5.16 -12.14
N TYR A 452 33.97 -5.41 -10.91
CA TYR A 452 33.61 -6.77 -10.50
C TYR A 452 32.39 -7.33 -11.25
N ILE A 453 31.44 -6.48 -11.63
CA ILE A 453 30.28 -6.89 -12.45
C ILE A 453 30.74 -7.18 -13.90
N ASP A 454 31.59 -6.35 -14.49
CA ASP A 454 32.11 -6.52 -15.85
C ASP A 454 32.91 -7.83 -16.03
N ILE A 455 33.69 -8.21 -15.01
CA ILE A 455 34.40 -9.51 -14.95
C ILE A 455 33.39 -10.67 -14.89
N LEU A 456 32.32 -10.55 -14.09
CA LEU A 456 31.27 -11.58 -13.97
C LEU A 456 30.32 -11.65 -15.17
N GLU A 457 30.23 -10.57 -15.95
CA GLU A 457 29.53 -10.54 -17.23
C GLU A 457 30.34 -11.24 -18.33
N GLY A 458 31.68 -11.15 -18.24
CA GLY A 458 32.65 -11.62 -19.25
C GLY A 458 33.17 -10.53 -20.18
N ILE A 459 32.89 -9.24 -19.88
CA ILE A 459 33.31 -8.09 -20.69
C ILE A 459 34.81 -7.81 -20.51
N VAL A 460 35.31 -7.91 -19.27
CA VAL A 460 36.71 -7.67 -18.94
C VAL A 460 37.36 -9.00 -18.58
N THR A 461 38.25 -9.48 -19.45
CA THR A 461 39.14 -10.60 -19.14
C THR A 461 40.35 -10.09 -18.35
N PRO A 462 40.63 -10.60 -17.14
CA PRO A 462 41.85 -10.23 -16.42
C PRO A 462 43.07 -10.69 -17.20
N SER A 463 44.09 -9.83 -17.31
CA SER A 463 45.27 -10.00 -18.17
C SER A 463 46.30 -11.04 -17.69
N ALA A 464 45.90 -11.95 -16.80
CA ALA A 464 46.71 -13.08 -16.35
C ALA A 464 46.25 -14.36 -17.06
N SER A 465 47.07 -14.84 -18.00
CA SER A 465 46.79 -15.92 -18.95
C SER A 465 46.72 -17.34 -18.37
N THR A 466 46.38 -17.50 -17.09
CA THR A 466 46.12 -18.82 -16.47
C THR A 466 45.28 -18.68 -15.19
N VAL A 467 44.38 -19.64 -14.94
CA VAL A 467 43.66 -19.87 -13.65
C VAL A 467 42.49 -18.90 -13.29
N ALA A 468 42.13 -17.91 -14.11
CA ALA A 468 41.05 -16.94 -13.78
C ALA A 468 39.87 -16.84 -14.78
N ASN A 469 39.34 -17.97 -15.26
CA ASN A 469 38.00 -17.97 -15.89
C ASN A 469 36.95 -17.44 -14.88
N TYR A 470 36.13 -16.48 -15.29
CA TYR A 470 35.09 -15.88 -14.43
C TYR A 470 34.08 -16.91 -13.91
N MET A 471 33.83 -17.98 -14.68
CA MET A 471 33.03 -19.15 -14.28
C MET A 471 33.57 -19.88 -13.04
N ASN A 472 34.88 -19.79 -12.77
CA ASN A 472 35.52 -20.49 -11.65
C ASN A 472 35.59 -19.61 -10.38
N LEU A 473 35.21 -18.33 -10.44
CA LEU A 473 35.20 -17.45 -9.27
C LEU A 473 34.23 -17.92 -8.16
N PRO A 474 33.00 -18.39 -8.44
CA PRO A 474 32.14 -18.95 -7.41
C PRO A 474 32.70 -20.24 -6.81
N LEU A 475 33.35 -21.09 -7.63
CA LEU A 475 34.01 -22.30 -7.13
C LEU A 475 35.13 -21.97 -6.15
N LYS A 476 36.00 -20.99 -6.48
CA LYS A 476 37.04 -20.51 -5.56
C LYS A 476 36.44 -19.96 -4.25
N TRP A 477 35.31 -19.24 -4.31
CA TRP A 477 34.60 -18.79 -3.11
C TRP A 477 34.12 -19.96 -2.24
N MET A 478 33.58 -21.02 -2.84
CA MET A 478 33.12 -22.21 -2.12
C MET A 478 34.28 -22.97 -1.48
N MET A 479 35.37 -23.21 -2.22
CA MET A 479 36.58 -23.86 -1.71
C MET A 479 37.21 -23.08 -0.56
N ASN A 480 37.38 -21.75 -0.71
CA ASN A 480 38.00 -20.88 0.30
C ASN A 480 37.23 -20.82 1.63
N ASN A 481 35.93 -21.12 1.62
CA ASN A 481 35.08 -21.13 2.82
C ASN A 481 34.67 -22.54 3.28
N GLY A 482 35.12 -23.60 2.60
CA GLY A 482 34.77 -24.99 2.91
C GLY A 482 33.28 -25.35 2.67
N TYR A 483 32.62 -24.71 1.71
CA TYR A 483 31.22 -25.01 1.37
C TYR A 483 31.08 -26.21 0.43
N PRO A 484 30.00 -27.02 0.54
CA PRO A 484 29.80 -28.20 -0.28
C PRO A 484 29.56 -27.83 -1.76
N ILE A 485 30.40 -28.36 -2.66
CA ILE A 485 30.34 -28.10 -4.11
C ILE A 485 29.40 -29.11 -4.78
N PRO A 486 28.38 -28.67 -5.54
CA PRO A 486 27.51 -29.58 -6.31
C PRO A 486 28.30 -30.49 -7.26
N PRO A 487 27.90 -31.77 -7.41
CA PRO A 487 28.64 -32.75 -8.21
C PRO A 487 28.77 -32.32 -9.69
N ASP A 488 27.72 -31.71 -10.24
CA ASP A 488 27.65 -31.17 -11.61
C ASP A 488 28.57 -29.96 -11.87
N MET A 489 29.28 -29.45 -10.85
CA MET A 489 30.39 -28.50 -11.03
C MET A 489 31.78 -29.09 -10.75
N GLN A 490 31.87 -30.34 -10.29
CA GLN A 490 33.14 -31.04 -10.08
C GLN A 490 33.64 -31.67 -11.40
N GLU A 491 32.73 -32.13 -12.26
CA GLU A 491 33.05 -32.76 -13.56
C GLU A 491 33.71 -31.80 -14.55
N ASN A 492 33.34 -30.51 -14.54
CA ASN A 492 33.96 -29.47 -15.38
C ASN A 492 35.42 -29.12 -15.00
N ASN A 493 36.03 -29.84 -14.07
CA ASN A 493 37.31 -29.50 -13.45
C ASN A 493 38.46 -30.47 -13.81
N THR A 494 38.25 -31.44 -14.70
CA THR A 494 39.34 -32.24 -15.30
C THR A 494 40.17 -31.40 -16.27
N PRO A 495 41.48 -31.19 -16.02
CA PRO A 495 42.32 -30.36 -16.87
C PRO A 495 42.81 -31.16 -18.09
N GLY A 496 42.08 -31.09 -19.21
CA GLY A 496 42.50 -31.71 -20.47
C GLY A 496 41.60 -31.40 -21.65
N ILE A 497 42.19 -30.86 -22.72
CA ILE A 497 41.62 -30.70 -24.07
C ILE A 497 40.43 -29.73 -24.18
N VAL A 498 40.75 -28.45 -24.40
CA VAL A 498 39.88 -27.55 -25.16
C VAL A 498 40.27 -27.66 -26.64
N MET A 499 39.40 -28.25 -27.46
CA MET A 499 39.48 -28.15 -28.92
C MET A 499 38.73 -26.88 -29.38
N PRO A 500 39.22 -26.15 -30.40
CA PRO A 500 38.50 -25.00 -30.94
C PRO A 500 37.25 -25.45 -31.70
N PRO A 501 36.24 -24.58 -31.88
CA PRO A 501 35.04 -24.91 -32.64
C PRO A 501 35.34 -24.95 -34.14
N GLN A 502 35.84 -26.08 -34.63
CA GLN A 502 35.87 -26.35 -36.07
C GLN A 502 34.50 -26.83 -36.54
N MET A 503 33.90 -26.01 -37.41
CA MET A 503 32.74 -26.35 -38.21
C MET A 503 33.09 -27.50 -39.15
N ASN A 504 32.54 -28.70 -38.94
CA ASN A 504 32.64 -29.76 -39.93
C ASN A 504 31.33 -30.55 -40.05
N ARG A 505 30.79 -30.56 -41.27
CA ARG A 505 29.82 -31.58 -41.71
C ARG A 505 30.59 -32.89 -41.81
N ASN A 506 30.04 -33.99 -41.28
CA ASN A 506 29.68 -35.16 -42.10
C ASN A 506 29.14 -36.33 -41.28
N VAL A 507 27.98 -36.79 -41.76
CA VAL A 507 27.35 -38.11 -41.63
C VAL A 507 28.27 -39.27 -41.22
N SER A 508 27.82 -40.05 -40.23
CA SER A 508 27.91 -41.52 -40.28
C SER A 508 26.59 -42.13 -39.79
N VAL A 509 26.22 -43.26 -40.37
CA VAL A 509 24.90 -43.92 -40.26
C VAL A 509 25.04 -45.22 -39.47
N LEU A 510 23.90 -45.77 -39.03
CA LEU A 510 23.66 -47.01 -38.25
C LEU A 510 23.55 -46.72 -36.73
N GLN A 511 22.51 -47.15 -36.02
CA GLN A 511 21.47 -48.17 -36.33
C GLN A 511 20.08 -47.75 -35.81
N LEU A 512 19.01 -48.18 -36.48
CA LEU A 512 17.63 -47.85 -36.08
C LEU A 512 17.25 -48.50 -34.75
N GLY A 513 16.74 -47.67 -33.83
CA GLY A 513 15.86 -48.06 -32.73
C GLY A 513 14.64 -47.14 -32.80
N ASP A 514 13.46 -47.73 -32.94
CA ASP A 514 12.21 -47.07 -33.34
C ASP A 514 11.61 -46.17 -32.24
N GLY A 515 10.92 -45.09 -32.61
CA GLY A 515 10.13 -44.24 -31.70
C GLY A 515 10.62 -42.81 -31.42
N ASP A 516 10.75 -41.97 -32.44
CA ASP A 516 10.78 -40.50 -32.25
C ASP A 516 9.36 -40.01 -31.91
N GLU A 517 9.06 -39.83 -30.62
CA GLU A 517 7.89 -39.05 -30.20
C GLU A 517 8.23 -37.55 -30.24
N ASP A 518 7.71 -36.85 -31.26
CA ASP A 518 7.63 -35.39 -31.28
C ASP A 518 7.06 -34.88 -29.95
N GLN A 519 7.86 -34.20 -29.13
CA GLN A 519 7.41 -33.58 -27.88
C GLN A 519 6.35 -32.53 -28.19
N SER A 520 5.08 -32.95 -28.10
CA SER A 520 3.98 -32.18 -28.65
C SER A 520 3.81 -30.85 -27.92
N PHE A 521 3.41 -29.81 -28.68
CA PHE A 521 3.00 -28.52 -28.11
C PHE A 521 1.90 -28.68 -27.04
N ALA A 522 1.07 -29.72 -27.15
CA ALA A 522 0.06 -30.07 -26.15
C ALA A 522 0.68 -30.57 -24.83
N GLU A 523 1.82 -31.26 -24.88
CA GLU A 523 2.54 -31.68 -23.68
C GLU A 523 3.28 -30.51 -23.01
N GLU A 524 3.92 -29.58 -23.75
CA GLU A 524 4.44 -28.34 -23.14
C GLU A 524 3.31 -27.53 -22.50
N LEU A 525 2.16 -27.39 -23.19
CA LEU A 525 0.95 -26.77 -22.62
C LEU A 525 0.44 -27.50 -21.38
N TRP A 526 0.44 -28.83 -21.36
CA TRP A 526 -0.04 -29.62 -20.22
C TRP A 526 0.93 -29.54 -19.04
N GLN A 527 2.25 -29.49 -19.29
CA GLN A 527 3.26 -29.25 -18.26
C GLN A 527 3.15 -27.81 -17.71
N ASP A 528 2.88 -26.81 -18.54
CA ASP A 528 2.62 -25.42 -18.10
C ASP A 528 1.29 -25.29 -17.34
N VAL A 529 0.22 -25.98 -17.76
CA VAL A 529 -1.07 -26.02 -17.05
C VAL A 529 -0.92 -26.74 -15.71
N LYS A 530 -0.29 -27.92 -15.67
CA LYS A 530 0.01 -28.66 -14.44
C LYS A 530 0.90 -27.85 -13.50
N GLY A 531 1.96 -27.24 -14.04
CA GLY A 531 2.84 -26.33 -13.32
C GLY A 531 2.08 -25.15 -12.72
N ASN A 532 1.16 -24.53 -13.47
CA ASN A 532 0.27 -23.48 -12.98
C ASN A 532 -0.72 -23.96 -11.90
N VAL A 533 -1.26 -25.16 -12.01
CA VAL A 533 -2.18 -25.76 -11.02
C VAL A 533 -1.45 -26.12 -9.73
N GLU A 534 -0.26 -26.72 -9.80
CA GLU A 534 0.59 -26.98 -8.62
C GLU A 534 1.01 -25.66 -7.95
N LEU A 535 1.39 -24.66 -8.74
CA LEU A 535 1.73 -23.31 -8.30
C LEU A 535 0.54 -22.57 -7.69
N GLN A 536 -0.71 -22.84 -8.10
CA GLN A 536 -1.91 -22.41 -7.38
C GLN A 536 -2.12 -23.21 -6.08
N ARG A 537 -1.92 -24.53 -6.08
CA ARG A 537 -2.09 -25.40 -4.91
C ARG A 537 -1.15 -25.00 -3.77
N ASP A 538 0.11 -24.68 -4.06
CA ASP A 538 1.06 -24.16 -3.07
C ASP A 538 0.63 -22.79 -2.53
N LYS A 539 0.19 -21.87 -3.41
CA LYS A 539 -0.31 -20.55 -3.00
C LYS A 539 -1.53 -20.66 -2.07
N ILE A 540 -2.43 -21.59 -2.34
CA ILE A 540 -3.59 -21.88 -1.50
C ILE A 540 -3.13 -22.48 -0.16
N ARG A 541 -2.15 -23.39 -0.18
CA ARG A 541 -1.58 -24.00 1.04
C ARG A 541 -0.92 -22.95 1.94
N ASP A 542 -0.07 -22.08 1.39
CA ASP A 542 0.59 -20.99 2.13
C ASP A 542 -0.41 -19.97 2.72
N HIS A 543 -1.56 -19.76 2.06
CA HIS A 543 -2.60 -18.84 2.56
C HIS A 543 -3.50 -19.45 3.64
N LEU A 544 -3.90 -20.72 3.50
CA LEU A 544 -4.69 -21.42 4.54
C LEU A 544 -3.83 -21.72 5.78
N TRP A 545 -2.58 -22.12 5.58
CA TRP A 545 -1.68 -22.55 6.65
C TRP A 545 -0.78 -21.40 7.09
N MET A 546 -1.39 -20.29 7.54
CA MET A 546 -0.66 -19.22 8.21
C MET A 546 0.01 -19.77 9.48
N PRO A 547 1.36 -19.82 9.56
CA PRO A 547 2.03 -20.21 10.79
C PRO A 547 1.69 -19.21 11.90
N ARG A 548 1.68 -19.68 13.16
CA ARG A 548 1.46 -18.82 14.33
C ARG A 548 2.44 -17.64 14.29
N ASP A 549 1.92 -16.43 14.43
CA ASP A 549 2.72 -15.20 14.44
C ASP A 549 3.69 -15.20 15.63
N LEU A 550 4.99 -15.16 15.33
CA LEU A 550 6.08 -15.17 16.31
C LEU A 550 6.66 -13.76 16.54
N SER A 551 6.13 -12.74 15.87
CA SER A 551 6.62 -11.36 16.00
C SER A 551 6.24 -10.68 17.33
N ASN A 552 5.38 -11.30 18.14
CA ASN A 552 4.76 -10.74 19.36
C ASN A 552 4.06 -9.37 19.15
N ARG A 553 3.81 -8.95 17.90
CA ARG A 553 3.22 -7.66 17.57
C ARG A 553 1.71 -7.76 17.39
N ARG A 554 0.94 -7.11 18.26
CA ARG A 554 -0.51 -6.94 18.10
C ARG A 554 -0.81 -5.83 17.08
N THR A 555 -1.05 -6.21 15.83
CA THR A 555 -1.64 -5.30 14.83
C THR A 555 -3.12 -5.05 15.10
N PRO A 556 -3.72 -3.97 14.56
CA PRO A 556 -5.14 -3.66 14.75
C PRO A 556 -6.03 -4.77 14.21
N GLY A 557 -7.13 -5.07 14.91
CA GLY A 557 -8.10 -6.07 14.49
C GLY A 557 -8.84 -5.70 13.21
N VAL A 558 -9.54 -6.69 12.63
CA VAL A 558 -10.23 -6.58 11.34
C VAL A 558 -11.21 -5.39 11.30
N TRP A 559 -11.98 -5.17 12.38
CA TRP A 559 -12.89 -4.02 12.49
C TRP A 559 -12.18 -2.66 12.50
N SER A 560 -11.02 -2.55 13.17
CA SER A 560 -10.21 -1.34 13.16
C SER A 560 -9.66 -1.07 11.76
N GLN A 561 -9.13 -2.11 11.10
CA GLN A 561 -8.66 -2.02 9.71
C GLN A 561 -9.79 -1.65 8.75
N TYR A 562 -10.98 -2.25 8.88
CA TYR A 562 -12.17 -1.93 8.08
C TYR A 562 -12.49 -0.44 8.16
N ARG A 563 -12.47 0.17 9.35
CA ARG A 563 -12.71 1.61 9.52
C ARG A 563 -11.66 2.48 8.80
N TYR A 564 -10.39 2.06 8.79
CA TYR A 564 -9.32 2.76 8.06
C TYR A 564 -9.47 2.60 6.55
N TYR A 565 -9.77 1.39 6.07
CA TYR A 565 -10.07 1.10 4.66
C TYR A 565 -11.28 1.88 4.18
N LEU A 566 -12.37 1.91 4.94
CA LEU A 566 -13.59 2.66 4.63
C LEU A 566 -13.29 4.16 4.46
N GLY A 567 -12.52 4.74 5.40
CA GLY A 567 -12.07 6.13 5.32
C GLY A 567 -11.19 6.41 4.09
N ARG A 568 -10.39 5.44 3.64
CA ARG A 568 -9.55 5.55 2.43
C ARG A 568 -10.39 5.45 1.15
N VAL A 569 -11.20 4.40 1.01
CA VAL A 569 -12.02 4.17 -0.20
C VAL A 569 -13.02 5.29 -0.39
N PHE A 570 -13.62 5.81 0.68
CA PHE A 570 -14.50 6.97 0.60
C PHE A 570 -13.78 8.23 0.06
N LYS A 571 -12.52 8.48 0.45
CA LYS A 571 -11.72 9.57 -0.13
C LYS A 571 -11.38 9.34 -1.61
N GLN A 572 -11.05 8.11 -1.99
CA GLN A 572 -10.81 7.73 -3.39
C GLN A 572 -12.06 8.02 -4.23
N ARG A 573 -13.25 7.61 -3.75
CA ARG A 573 -14.53 7.90 -4.42
C ARG A 573 -14.85 9.39 -4.53
N LEU A 574 -14.62 10.18 -3.48
CA LEU A 574 -14.81 11.64 -3.56
C LEU A 574 -13.90 12.29 -4.61
N ARG A 575 -12.63 11.85 -4.73
CA ARG A 575 -11.72 12.35 -5.77
C ARG A 575 -12.04 11.82 -7.18
N GLU A 576 -12.79 10.72 -7.26
CA GLU A 576 -13.37 10.13 -8.49
C GLU A 576 -14.78 10.64 -8.82
N ALA A 577 -15.35 11.58 -8.04
CA ALA A 577 -16.75 12.01 -8.15
C ALA A 577 -17.13 12.50 -9.56
N LYS A 578 -16.17 13.03 -10.34
CA LYS A 578 -16.39 13.42 -11.75
C LYS A 578 -16.75 12.23 -12.65
N MET A 579 -16.09 11.08 -12.48
CA MET A 579 -16.46 9.86 -13.22
C MET A 579 -17.81 9.30 -12.76
N GLN A 580 -18.09 9.38 -11.45
CA GLN A 580 -19.40 8.95 -10.92
C GLN A 580 -20.54 9.82 -11.45
N ALA A 581 -20.35 11.14 -11.58
CA ALA A 581 -21.32 12.04 -12.18
C ALA A 581 -21.59 11.71 -13.67
N VAL A 582 -20.57 11.33 -14.43
CA VAL A 582 -20.73 10.86 -15.82
C VAL A 582 -21.51 9.53 -15.88
N ASP A 583 -21.18 8.55 -15.03
CA ASP A 583 -21.92 7.28 -14.96
C ASP A 583 -23.41 7.50 -14.60
N LEU A 584 -23.72 8.45 -13.71
CA LEU A 584 -25.09 8.83 -13.34
C LEU A 584 -25.81 9.59 -14.47
N LEU A 585 -25.12 10.48 -15.19
CA LEU A 585 -25.66 11.20 -16.34
C LEU A 585 -26.02 10.25 -17.49
N ILE A 586 -25.17 9.26 -17.79
CA ILE A 586 -25.46 8.24 -18.80
C ILE A 586 -26.69 7.41 -18.39
N LEU A 587 -26.81 7.05 -17.11
CA LEU A 587 -27.96 6.30 -16.60
C LEU A 587 -29.27 7.11 -16.66
N PHE A 588 -29.21 8.41 -16.37
CA PHE A 588 -30.30 9.36 -16.49
C PHE A 588 -30.78 9.51 -17.95
N LEU A 589 -29.84 9.68 -18.90
CA LEU A 589 -30.13 9.71 -20.33
C LEU A 589 -30.74 8.38 -20.82
N ALA A 590 -30.21 7.24 -20.38
CA ALA A 590 -30.76 5.92 -20.70
C ALA A 590 -32.21 5.76 -20.17
N GLY A 591 -32.51 6.29 -18.99
CA GLY A 591 -33.88 6.36 -18.45
C GLY A 591 -34.83 7.18 -19.32
N ALA A 592 -34.37 8.34 -19.83
CA ALA A 592 -35.16 9.18 -20.72
C ALA A 592 -35.39 8.55 -22.11
N CYS A 593 -34.34 8.00 -22.73
CA CYS A 593 -34.44 7.34 -24.03
C CYS A 593 -35.35 6.09 -23.99
N LEU A 594 -35.13 5.19 -23.03
CA LEU A 594 -35.98 4.00 -22.87
C LEU A 594 -37.38 4.36 -22.41
N GLY A 595 -37.54 5.44 -21.62
CA GLY A 595 -38.86 5.92 -21.22
C GLY A 595 -39.69 6.45 -22.39
N SER A 596 -39.07 7.19 -23.30
CA SER A 596 -39.73 7.70 -24.52
C SER A 596 -40.12 6.57 -25.49
N LEU A 597 -39.26 5.55 -25.63
CA LEU A 597 -39.54 4.36 -26.46
C LEU A 597 -40.57 3.41 -25.82
N GLY A 598 -40.60 3.35 -24.48
CA GLY A 598 -41.33 2.37 -23.67
C GLY A 598 -42.83 2.64 -23.50
N LYS A 599 -43.56 2.97 -24.57
CA LYS A 599 -45.03 3.11 -24.50
C LYS A 599 -45.67 1.80 -23.99
N ALA A 600 -46.27 1.85 -22.81
CA ALA A 600 -46.81 0.68 -22.11
C ALA A 600 -48.06 0.13 -22.82
N ASN A 601 -47.86 -0.84 -23.72
CA ASN A 601 -48.93 -1.44 -24.49
C ASN A 601 -49.71 -2.46 -23.64
N ASP A 602 -51.04 -2.30 -23.55
CA ASP A 602 -51.90 -3.01 -22.58
C ASP A 602 -51.84 -4.55 -22.65
N LYS A 603 -51.53 -5.10 -23.82
CA LYS A 603 -51.54 -6.56 -24.06
C LYS A 603 -50.41 -7.31 -23.35
N ASN A 604 -49.27 -6.65 -23.09
CA ASN A 604 -48.04 -7.31 -22.61
C ASN A 604 -47.60 -6.80 -21.21
N LEU A 605 -48.46 -6.10 -20.46
CA LEU A 605 -48.17 -5.56 -19.12
C LEU A 605 -46.84 -4.75 -19.03
N GLY A 606 -46.41 -4.14 -20.14
CA GLY A 606 -45.13 -3.42 -20.22
C GLY A 606 -43.86 -4.29 -20.26
N ALA A 607 -43.97 -5.63 -20.29
CA ALA A 607 -42.84 -6.56 -20.17
C ALA A 607 -41.69 -6.29 -21.16
N SER A 608 -41.98 -5.85 -22.39
CA SER A 608 -40.96 -5.47 -23.37
C SER A 608 -40.12 -4.28 -22.88
N GLY A 609 -40.76 -3.23 -22.35
CA GLY A 609 -40.09 -2.07 -21.78
C GLY A 609 -39.19 -2.47 -20.61
N TYR A 610 -39.72 -3.28 -19.69
CA TYR A 610 -38.94 -3.78 -18.56
C TYR A 610 -37.77 -4.68 -18.97
N SER A 611 -37.88 -5.44 -20.07
CA SER A 611 -36.74 -6.21 -20.61
C SER A 611 -35.59 -5.29 -21.06
N HIS A 612 -35.88 -4.18 -21.75
CA HIS A 612 -34.88 -3.19 -22.13
C HIS A 612 -34.30 -2.44 -20.91
N THR A 613 -35.15 -2.13 -19.91
CA THR A 613 -34.70 -1.61 -18.60
C THR A 613 -33.70 -2.55 -17.93
N ILE A 614 -34.00 -3.85 -17.84
CA ILE A 614 -33.10 -4.84 -17.23
C ILE A 614 -31.76 -4.88 -17.97
N ILE A 615 -31.76 -4.87 -19.31
CA ILE A 615 -30.54 -4.84 -20.13
C ILE A 615 -29.70 -3.59 -19.82
N ALA A 616 -30.29 -2.40 -19.98
CA ALA A 616 -29.56 -1.13 -19.88
C ALA A 616 -29.06 -0.86 -18.46
N VAL A 617 -29.90 -1.05 -17.44
CA VAL A 617 -29.51 -0.90 -16.04
C VAL A 617 -28.45 -1.92 -15.67
N SER A 618 -28.58 -3.19 -16.10
CA SER A 618 -27.53 -4.20 -15.87
C SER A 618 -26.20 -3.79 -16.47
N LEU A 619 -26.17 -3.45 -17.77
CA LEU A 619 -24.95 -3.14 -18.50
C LEU A 619 -24.22 -1.93 -17.89
N LEU A 620 -24.93 -0.81 -17.69
CA LEU A 620 -24.35 0.41 -17.13
C LEU A 620 -23.87 0.22 -15.69
N CYS A 621 -24.62 -0.53 -14.88
CA CYS A 621 -24.22 -0.80 -13.50
C CYS A 621 -23.01 -1.75 -13.40
N LYS A 622 -22.92 -2.80 -14.25
CA LYS A 622 -21.75 -3.70 -14.24
C LYS A 622 -20.49 -2.98 -14.66
N ILE A 623 -20.50 -2.20 -15.76
CA ILE A 623 -19.31 -1.49 -16.24
C ILE A 623 -18.73 -0.57 -15.15
N ALA A 624 -19.60 0.18 -14.47
CA ALA A 624 -19.19 1.07 -13.38
C ALA A 624 -18.69 0.30 -12.14
N ALA A 625 -19.31 -0.84 -11.78
CA ALA A 625 -18.90 -1.67 -10.65
C ALA A 625 -17.63 -2.50 -10.92
N LEU A 626 -17.34 -2.82 -12.18
CA LEU A 626 -16.14 -3.52 -12.61
C LEU A 626 -14.88 -2.72 -12.26
N ARG A 627 -14.92 -1.39 -12.47
CA ARG A 627 -13.83 -0.45 -12.14
C ARG A 627 -13.44 -0.50 -10.66
N SER A 628 -14.35 -0.92 -9.78
CA SER A 628 -14.09 -0.99 -8.33
C SER A 628 -12.93 -1.92 -8.00
N PHE A 629 -12.92 -3.17 -8.46
CA PHE A 629 -11.88 -4.15 -8.08
C PHE A 629 -10.74 -4.28 -9.11
N SER A 630 -10.94 -3.87 -10.37
CA SER A 630 -9.93 -4.03 -11.41
C SER A 630 -8.71 -3.10 -11.25
N LEU A 631 -8.92 -1.85 -10.83
CA LEU A 631 -7.86 -0.82 -10.82
C LEU A 631 -6.87 -0.96 -9.65
N ASP A 632 -7.35 -1.28 -8.44
CA ASP A 632 -6.54 -1.35 -7.22
C ASP A 632 -5.88 -2.73 -6.97
N ARG A 633 -5.93 -3.63 -7.96
CA ARG A 633 -5.54 -5.05 -7.79
C ARG A 633 -4.08 -5.20 -7.32
N LEU A 634 -3.15 -4.46 -7.91
CA LEU A 634 -1.72 -4.53 -7.55
C LEU A 634 -1.46 -4.01 -6.13
N GLN A 635 -2.13 -2.91 -5.74
CA GLN A 635 -2.04 -2.33 -4.40
C GLN A 635 -2.61 -3.30 -3.35
N TYR A 636 -3.73 -3.96 -3.65
CA TYR A 636 -4.29 -5.00 -2.78
C TYR A 636 -3.34 -6.20 -2.60
N TRP A 637 -2.68 -6.68 -3.67
CA TRP A 637 -1.68 -7.75 -3.54
C TRP A 637 -0.49 -7.35 -2.67
N ARG A 638 -0.01 -6.11 -2.81
CA ARG A 638 1.03 -5.56 -1.92
C ARG A 638 0.57 -5.49 -0.46
N GLU A 639 -0.62 -4.98 -0.20
CA GLU A 639 -1.17 -4.79 1.17
C GLU A 639 -1.46 -6.13 1.87
N SER A 640 -2.06 -7.09 1.16
CA SER A 640 -2.25 -8.45 1.68
C SER A 640 -0.91 -9.18 1.88
N ALA A 641 0.06 -8.99 0.99
CA ALA A 641 1.43 -9.49 1.16
C ALA A 641 2.20 -8.83 2.32
N SER A 642 1.78 -7.65 2.82
CA SER A 642 2.34 -7.01 4.01
C SER A 642 1.61 -7.37 5.32
N GLY A 643 0.51 -8.12 5.24
CA GLY A 643 -0.22 -8.65 6.40
C GLY A 643 -1.47 -7.86 6.78
N MET A 644 -1.97 -6.98 5.90
CA MET A 644 -3.29 -6.34 6.06
C MET A 644 -4.43 -7.33 5.74
N SER A 645 -5.61 -7.11 6.31
CA SER A 645 -6.76 -8.01 6.18
C SER A 645 -7.52 -7.84 4.87
N SER A 646 -7.57 -8.90 4.07
CA SER A 646 -8.37 -8.97 2.84
C SER A 646 -9.87 -8.80 3.07
N LEU A 647 -10.39 -9.29 4.20
CA LEU A 647 -11.81 -9.16 4.55
C LEU A 647 -12.17 -7.71 4.90
N ALA A 648 -11.27 -7.00 5.60
CA ALA A 648 -11.44 -5.57 5.87
C ALA A 648 -11.45 -4.75 4.57
N TYR A 649 -10.56 -5.06 3.62
CA TYR A 649 -10.52 -4.42 2.30
C TYR A 649 -11.80 -4.66 1.50
N PHE A 650 -12.25 -5.92 1.39
CA PHE A 650 -13.43 -6.29 0.60
C PHE A 650 -14.70 -5.62 1.15
N LEU A 651 -14.97 -5.76 2.45
CA LEU A 651 -16.14 -5.14 3.08
C LEU A 651 -16.12 -3.62 2.99
N ALA A 652 -14.96 -2.97 3.13
CA ALA A 652 -14.86 -1.51 3.01
C ALA A 652 -15.13 -1.01 1.60
N LYS A 653 -14.76 -1.77 0.57
CA LYS A 653 -15.05 -1.41 -0.83
C LYS A 653 -16.53 -1.66 -1.18
N ASP A 654 -17.06 -2.82 -0.79
CA ASP A 654 -18.47 -3.17 -1.00
C ASP A 654 -19.41 -2.16 -0.28
N THR A 655 -19.14 -1.81 0.97
CA THR A 655 -19.97 -0.84 1.73
C THR A 655 -19.94 0.59 1.17
N VAL A 656 -18.86 1.02 0.50
CA VAL A 656 -18.86 2.31 -0.21
C VAL A 656 -19.64 2.23 -1.52
N ASP A 657 -19.57 1.11 -2.24
CA ASP A 657 -20.31 0.90 -3.48
C ASP A 657 -21.83 0.68 -3.24
N HIS A 658 -22.24 0.29 -2.03
CA HIS A 658 -23.66 0.26 -1.65
C HIS A 658 -24.35 1.62 -1.78
N PHE A 659 -23.66 2.74 -1.48
CA PHE A 659 -24.23 4.09 -1.70
C PHE A 659 -24.59 4.31 -3.18
N ASN A 660 -23.69 3.91 -4.10
CA ASN A 660 -23.96 3.98 -5.54
C ASN A 660 -25.04 2.99 -5.99
N THR A 661 -25.14 1.83 -5.33
CA THR A 661 -26.18 0.80 -5.56
C THR A 661 -27.57 1.33 -5.17
N VAL A 662 -27.67 2.18 -4.15
CA VAL A 662 -28.91 2.84 -3.71
C VAL A 662 -29.30 4.02 -4.62
N ILE A 663 -28.32 4.84 -5.05
CA ILE A 663 -28.56 6.06 -5.84
C ILE A 663 -28.91 5.76 -7.30
N LYS A 664 -28.23 4.80 -7.95
CA LYS A 664 -28.42 4.50 -9.38
C LYS A 664 -29.87 4.15 -9.76
N PRO A 665 -30.57 3.26 -9.04
CA PRO A 665 -31.99 3.00 -9.27
C PRO A 665 -32.86 4.26 -9.24
N VAL A 666 -32.65 5.18 -8.30
CA VAL A 666 -33.43 6.43 -8.19
C VAL A 666 -33.27 7.27 -9.45
N VAL A 667 -32.03 7.46 -9.91
CA VAL A 667 -31.69 8.30 -11.07
C VAL A 667 -32.22 7.73 -12.39
N TYR A 668 -32.20 6.41 -12.56
CA TYR A 668 -32.85 5.76 -13.70
C TYR A 668 -34.38 5.91 -13.63
N LEU A 669 -34.96 5.57 -12.47
CA LEU A 669 -36.39 5.45 -12.30
C LEU A 669 -37.11 6.79 -12.38
N SER A 670 -36.49 7.89 -11.92
CA SER A 670 -37.05 9.24 -12.02
C SER A 670 -37.35 9.65 -13.46
N MET A 671 -36.43 9.34 -14.40
CA MET A 671 -36.64 9.65 -15.81
C MET A 671 -37.54 8.62 -16.49
N PHE A 672 -37.40 7.34 -16.17
CA PHE A 672 -38.26 6.30 -16.74
C PHE A 672 -39.74 6.53 -16.40
N TYR A 673 -40.07 6.84 -15.13
CA TYR A 673 -41.44 7.16 -14.71
C TYR A 673 -42.00 8.40 -15.42
N PHE A 674 -41.19 9.45 -15.56
CA PHE A 674 -41.64 10.71 -16.15
C PHE A 674 -42.14 10.55 -17.60
N PHE A 675 -41.55 9.64 -18.38
CA PHE A 675 -41.96 9.40 -19.77
C PHE A 675 -42.97 8.25 -19.94
N THR A 676 -42.95 7.22 -19.08
CA THR A 676 -43.81 6.02 -19.27
C THR A 676 -45.08 6.01 -18.43
N ASN A 677 -45.16 6.77 -17.33
CA ASN A 677 -46.25 6.72 -16.33
C ASN A 677 -46.76 5.28 -16.06
N PRO A 678 -45.89 4.36 -15.59
CA PRO A 678 -46.24 2.95 -15.40
C PRO A 678 -47.22 2.78 -14.23
N ARG A 679 -47.99 1.68 -14.24
CA ARG A 679 -49.11 1.46 -13.31
C ARG A 679 -48.65 1.12 -11.88
N SER A 680 -47.59 0.34 -11.74
CA SER A 680 -46.91 0.01 -10.47
C SER A 680 -46.47 1.25 -9.66
N THR A 681 -46.36 1.17 -8.34
CA THR A 681 -45.86 2.31 -7.55
C THR A 681 -44.35 2.51 -7.78
N PHE A 682 -43.88 3.75 -7.58
CA PHE A 682 -42.44 4.06 -7.64
C PHE A 682 -41.64 3.24 -6.62
N ALA A 683 -42.23 2.91 -5.47
CA ALA A 683 -41.57 2.12 -4.42
C ALA A 683 -41.33 0.66 -4.87
N ASP A 684 -42.32 0.02 -5.48
CA ASP A 684 -42.22 -1.38 -5.91
C ASP A 684 -41.15 -1.55 -6.99
N ASN A 685 -41.19 -0.70 -8.03
CA ASN A 685 -40.18 -0.70 -9.08
C ASN A 685 -38.79 -0.28 -8.56
N TYR A 686 -38.72 0.59 -7.55
CA TYR A 686 -37.46 0.92 -6.89
C TYR A 686 -36.87 -0.29 -6.14
N ILE A 687 -37.69 -1.05 -5.40
CA ILE A 687 -37.26 -2.26 -4.68
C ILE A 687 -36.73 -3.31 -5.67
N VAL A 688 -37.45 -3.56 -6.76
CA VAL A 688 -37.01 -4.52 -7.80
C VAL A 688 -35.71 -4.05 -8.47
N LEU A 689 -35.58 -2.76 -8.84
CA LEU A 689 -34.33 -2.21 -9.38
C LEU A 689 -33.17 -2.25 -8.38
N LEU A 690 -33.42 -1.98 -7.10
CA LEU A 690 -32.39 -2.04 -6.06
C LEU A 690 -31.83 -3.46 -5.92
N CYS A 691 -32.70 -4.47 -5.88
CA CYS A 691 -32.31 -5.87 -5.80
C CYS A 691 -31.60 -6.33 -7.09
N LEU A 692 -32.07 -5.88 -8.26
CA LEU A 692 -31.40 -6.11 -9.53
C LEU A 692 -29.98 -5.52 -9.55
N VAL A 693 -29.81 -4.23 -9.22
CA VAL A 693 -28.49 -3.58 -9.20
C VAL A 693 -27.58 -4.20 -8.13
N TYR A 694 -28.12 -4.62 -6.98
CA TYR A 694 -27.37 -5.36 -5.98
C TYR A 694 -26.86 -6.72 -6.49
N CYS A 695 -27.68 -7.49 -7.20
CA CYS A 695 -27.27 -8.74 -7.85
C CYS A 695 -26.18 -8.49 -8.92
N VAL A 696 -26.46 -7.54 -9.80
CA VAL A 696 -25.63 -7.12 -10.95
C VAL A 696 -24.25 -6.64 -10.52
N THR A 697 -24.15 -5.84 -9.45
CA THR A 697 -22.87 -5.38 -8.87
C THR A 697 -22.05 -6.55 -8.30
N GLY A 698 -22.69 -7.49 -7.60
CA GLY A 698 -22.03 -8.70 -7.08
C GLY A 698 -21.40 -9.56 -8.19
N MET A 699 -22.12 -9.77 -9.30
CA MET A 699 -21.57 -10.44 -10.49
C MET A 699 -20.39 -9.67 -11.11
N ALA A 700 -20.47 -8.33 -11.18
CA ALA A 700 -19.37 -7.52 -11.71
C ALA A 700 -18.09 -7.65 -10.87
N TYR A 701 -18.20 -7.77 -9.55
CA TYR A 701 -17.04 -8.03 -8.68
C TYR A 701 -16.40 -9.38 -8.96
N ALA A 702 -17.20 -10.45 -9.12
CA ALA A 702 -16.67 -11.75 -9.52
C ALA A 702 -15.90 -11.62 -10.85
N LEU A 703 -16.52 -11.05 -11.89
CA LEU A 703 -15.87 -10.87 -13.20
C LEU A 703 -14.56 -10.05 -13.11
N ALA A 704 -14.53 -8.97 -12.33
CA ALA A 704 -13.35 -8.13 -12.12
C ALA A 704 -12.18 -8.83 -11.41
N ILE A 705 -12.44 -9.93 -10.71
CA ILE A 705 -11.46 -10.68 -9.92
C ILE A 705 -10.97 -11.92 -10.68
N PHE A 706 -11.87 -12.65 -11.35
CA PHE A 706 -11.53 -13.82 -12.16
C PHE A 706 -10.79 -13.45 -13.46
N PHE A 707 -11.17 -12.34 -14.10
CA PHE A 707 -10.66 -11.93 -15.41
C PHE A 707 -9.82 -10.65 -15.34
N GLU A 708 -9.06 -10.39 -16.41
CA GLU A 708 -8.39 -9.11 -16.62
C GLU A 708 -9.37 -8.06 -17.15
N ALA A 709 -9.04 -6.77 -17.02
CA ALA A 709 -9.98 -5.67 -17.24
C ALA A 709 -10.67 -5.71 -18.63
N GLY A 710 -9.94 -6.00 -19.71
CA GLY A 710 -10.49 -6.11 -21.07
C GLY A 710 -11.53 -7.24 -21.20
N PRO A 711 -11.15 -8.52 -20.99
CA PRO A 711 -12.11 -9.63 -21.00
C PRO A 711 -13.28 -9.45 -20.03
N ALA A 712 -13.04 -8.88 -18.85
CA ALA A 712 -14.09 -8.64 -17.87
C ALA A 712 -15.13 -7.60 -18.34
N GLN A 713 -14.71 -6.57 -19.10
CA GLN A 713 -15.63 -5.62 -19.75
C GLN A 713 -16.49 -6.29 -20.82
N LEU A 714 -15.91 -7.17 -21.65
CA LEU A 714 -16.65 -7.90 -22.67
C LEU A 714 -17.72 -8.81 -22.05
N TRP A 715 -17.35 -9.60 -21.03
CA TRP A 715 -18.31 -10.43 -20.28
C TRP A 715 -19.37 -9.59 -19.54
N SER A 716 -19.00 -8.41 -19.04
CA SER A 716 -19.93 -7.46 -18.41
C SER A 716 -21.02 -6.96 -19.37
N VAL A 717 -20.73 -6.84 -20.67
CA VAL A 717 -21.68 -6.41 -21.72
C VAL A 717 -22.48 -7.59 -22.28
N LEU A 718 -21.80 -8.70 -22.60
CA LEU A 718 -22.43 -9.87 -23.23
C LEU A 718 -23.43 -10.58 -22.29
N LEU A 719 -23.05 -10.78 -21.02
CA LEU A 719 -23.81 -11.60 -20.08
C LEU A 719 -25.22 -11.04 -19.79
N PRO A 720 -25.44 -9.73 -19.52
CA PRO A 720 -26.79 -9.18 -19.43
C PRO A 720 -27.67 -9.50 -20.65
N VAL A 721 -27.17 -9.23 -21.86
CA VAL A 721 -27.95 -9.37 -23.11
C VAL A 721 -28.34 -10.82 -23.36
N VAL A 722 -27.36 -11.74 -23.30
CA VAL A 722 -27.61 -13.17 -23.53
C VAL A 722 -28.57 -13.74 -22.48
N LEU A 723 -28.40 -13.44 -21.19
CA LEU A 723 -29.30 -13.94 -20.16
C LEU A 723 -30.70 -13.33 -20.25
N THR A 724 -30.86 -12.08 -20.72
CA THR A 724 -32.19 -11.50 -20.97
C THR A 724 -32.90 -12.16 -22.15
N LEU A 725 -32.19 -12.47 -23.25
CA LEU A 725 -32.75 -13.16 -24.40
C LEU A 725 -33.23 -14.57 -24.03
N ILE A 726 -32.43 -15.30 -23.24
CA ILE A 726 -32.81 -16.63 -22.71
C ILE A 726 -34.03 -16.52 -21.79
N ALA A 727 -34.13 -15.47 -20.97
CA ALA A 727 -35.26 -15.25 -20.08
C ALA A 727 -36.57 -14.88 -20.81
N THR A 728 -36.50 -14.19 -21.96
CA THR A 728 -37.70 -13.77 -22.72
C THR A 728 -38.19 -14.78 -23.75
N GLN A 729 -37.55 -15.94 -23.90
CA GLN A 729 -37.89 -16.92 -24.94
C GLN A 729 -39.18 -17.71 -24.61
N GLN A 730 -40.21 -17.57 -25.46
CA GLN A 730 -41.56 -18.12 -25.23
C GLN A 730 -41.69 -19.65 -25.32
N ARG A 731 -40.74 -20.36 -25.94
CA ARG A 731 -40.73 -21.83 -26.06
C ARG A 731 -39.38 -22.42 -25.68
N PRO A 732 -39.05 -22.49 -24.37
CA PRO A 732 -37.77 -23.05 -23.91
C PRO A 732 -37.79 -24.58 -23.90
N SER A 733 -36.72 -25.19 -24.41
CA SER A 733 -36.45 -26.63 -24.22
C SER A 733 -36.19 -26.95 -22.74
N ASN A 734 -36.23 -28.21 -22.33
CA ASN A 734 -36.07 -28.59 -20.91
C ASN A 734 -34.74 -28.10 -20.28
N ILE A 735 -33.65 -28.16 -21.04
CA ILE A 735 -32.34 -27.61 -20.65
C ILE A 735 -32.42 -26.08 -20.51
N LEU A 736 -33.08 -25.41 -21.45
CA LEU A 736 -33.23 -23.96 -21.44
C LEU A 736 -34.15 -23.46 -20.30
N LYS A 737 -35.17 -24.25 -19.91
CA LYS A 737 -35.97 -24.00 -18.70
C LYS A 737 -35.10 -24.03 -17.44
N PHE A 738 -34.24 -25.04 -17.30
CA PHE A 738 -33.31 -25.15 -16.17
C PHE A 738 -32.34 -23.96 -16.11
N ILE A 739 -31.74 -23.59 -17.24
CA ILE A 739 -30.86 -22.42 -17.34
C ILE A 739 -31.64 -21.13 -17.00
N SER A 740 -32.83 -20.95 -17.56
CA SER A 740 -33.70 -19.79 -17.34
C SER A 740 -34.10 -19.62 -15.86
N ASN A 741 -34.33 -20.71 -15.12
CA ASN A 741 -34.57 -20.66 -13.67
C ASN A 741 -33.35 -20.13 -12.88
N PHE A 742 -32.13 -20.31 -13.37
CA PHE A 742 -30.90 -19.79 -12.77
C PHE A 742 -30.56 -18.36 -13.25
N CYS A 743 -31.32 -17.80 -14.19
CA CYS A 743 -31.07 -16.49 -14.80
C CYS A 743 -31.71 -15.35 -13.99
N TYR A 744 -30.90 -14.50 -13.36
CA TYR A 744 -31.38 -13.31 -12.65
C TYR A 744 -32.33 -12.39 -13.45
N PRO A 745 -32.23 -12.22 -14.79
CA PRO A 745 -33.16 -11.38 -15.53
C PRO A 745 -34.60 -11.89 -15.55
N ARG A 746 -34.81 -13.22 -15.40
CA ARG A 746 -36.15 -13.80 -15.34
C ARG A 746 -36.86 -13.34 -14.07
N TRP A 747 -36.25 -13.60 -12.91
CA TRP A 747 -36.79 -13.21 -11.61
C TRP A 747 -37.02 -11.69 -11.49
N ALA A 748 -36.16 -10.88 -12.11
CA ALA A 748 -36.36 -9.44 -12.20
C ALA A 748 -37.56 -9.06 -13.11
N LEU A 749 -37.68 -9.68 -14.29
CA LEU A 749 -38.79 -9.43 -15.22
C LEU A 749 -40.14 -9.85 -14.63
N GLU A 750 -40.18 -11.02 -13.99
CA GLU A 750 -41.34 -11.55 -13.26
C GLU A 750 -41.78 -10.58 -12.15
N ALA A 751 -40.84 -10.12 -11.31
CA ALA A 751 -41.13 -9.13 -10.26
C ALA A 751 -41.67 -7.79 -10.82
N PHE A 752 -41.14 -7.28 -11.93
CA PHE A 752 -41.68 -6.08 -12.60
C PHE A 752 -43.08 -6.27 -13.16
N VAL A 753 -43.37 -7.44 -13.76
CA VAL A 753 -44.68 -7.75 -14.34
C VAL A 753 -45.73 -7.92 -13.23
N ILE A 754 -45.39 -8.62 -12.15
CA ILE A 754 -46.28 -8.79 -10.99
C ILE A 754 -46.57 -7.44 -10.31
N ALA A 755 -45.56 -6.60 -10.08
CA ALA A 755 -45.74 -5.27 -9.49
C ALA A 755 -46.67 -4.34 -10.31
N ASN A 756 -46.76 -4.55 -11.63
CA ASN A 756 -47.71 -3.84 -12.48
C ASN A 756 -49.11 -4.49 -12.54
N ALA A 757 -49.23 -5.75 -12.16
CA ALA A 757 -50.49 -6.50 -12.15
C ALA A 757 -51.27 -6.35 -10.84
N GLU A 758 -50.59 -6.27 -9.70
CA GLU A 758 -51.17 -6.33 -8.35
C GLU A 758 -52.00 -5.10 -7.96
N ARG A 759 -51.71 -3.91 -8.50
CA ARG A 759 -52.26 -2.63 -8.01
C ARG A 759 -53.77 -2.39 -8.28
N TYR A 760 -54.52 -3.34 -8.83
CA TYR A 760 -55.97 -3.21 -9.07
C TYR A 760 -56.73 -4.55 -8.96
N ASP A 761 -57.16 -4.91 -7.74
CA ASP A 761 -58.07 -6.05 -7.48
C ASP A 761 -59.43 -5.93 -8.20
N GLY A 762 -59.83 -4.71 -8.57
CA GLY A 762 -61.16 -4.40 -9.10
C GLY A 762 -61.45 -4.88 -10.55
N VAL A 763 -60.43 -5.17 -11.37
CA VAL A 763 -60.61 -5.63 -12.76
C VAL A 763 -59.64 -6.77 -13.11
N TRP A 764 -59.74 -7.85 -12.34
CA TRP A 764 -59.30 -9.19 -12.74
C TRP A 764 -60.46 -9.87 -13.48
N LEU A 765 -60.23 -10.48 -14.66
CA LEU A 765 -61.05 -11.64 -15.07
C LEU A 765 -60.47 -12.56 -16.17
N LEU A 766 -60.02 -12.06 -17.34
CA LEU A 766 -59.58 -12.95 -18.45
C LEU A 766 -58.26 -12.57 -19.14
N THR A 767 -58.17 -11.40 -19.77
CA THR A 767 -57.02 -11.07 -20.65
C THR A 767 -55.67 -11.00 -19.91
N ARG A 768 -55.66 -10.53 -18.66
CA ARG A 768 -54.45 -10.43 -17.82
C ARG A 768 -54.02 -11.78 -17.24
N CYS A 769 -54.98 -12.60 -16.82
CA CYS A 769 -54.74 -13.97 -16.35
C CYS A 769 -54.17 -14.82 -17.49
N GLY A 770 -54.70 -14.67 -18.72
CA GLY A 770 -54.16 -15.28 -19.92
C GLY A 770 -52.72 -14.83 -20.21
N ALA A 771 -52.39 -13.54 -20.08
CA ALA A 771 -51.02 -13.06 -20.25
C ALA A 771 -50.04 -13.64 -19.22
N LEU A 772 -50.42 -13.68 -17.93
CA LEU A 772 -49.61 -14.25 -16.85
C LEU A 772 -49.45 -15.78 -16.95
N MET A 773 -50.51 -16.51 -17.34
CA MET A 773 -50.41 -17.95 -17.61
C MET A 773 -49.56 -18.25 -18.86
N ASN A 774 -49.65 -17.43 -19.91
CA ASN A 774 -48.82 -17.56 -21.11
C ASN A 774 -47.33 -17.31 -20.82
N SER A 775 -46.99 -16.49 -19.82
CA SER A 775 -45.61 -16.32 -19.34
C SER A 775 -45.22 -17.31 -18.23
N GLY A 776 -46.18 -18.00 -17.61
CA GLY A 776 -45.96 -18.93 -16.50
C GLY A 776 -45.54 -18.26 -15.19
N TYR A 777 -46.07 -17.07 -14.90
CA TYR A 777 -45.74 -16.29 -13.69
C TYR A 777 -46.86 -16.32 -12.66
N ASN A 778 -46.53 -16.51 -11.38
CA ASN A 778 -47.48 -16.52 -10.27
C ASN A 778 -47.52 -15.16 -9.57
N VAL A 779 -48.72 -14.65 -9.28
CA VAL A 779 -48.87 -13.35 -8.59
C VAL A 779 -48.33 -13.38 -7.15
N HIS A 780 -48.41 -14.52 -6.46
CA HIS A 780 -47.96 -14.66 -5.07
C HIS A 780 -46.43 -14.72 -4.90
N ASP A 781 -45.66 -14.90 -5.97
CA ASP A 781 -44.21 -15.12 -5.90
C ASP A 781 -43.37 -13.82 -5.89
N TRP A 782 -43.98 -12.64 -5.77
CA TRP A 782 -43.26 -11.35 -5.78
C TRP A 782 -42.14 -11.25 -4.72
N LEU A 783 -42.44 -11.62 -3.48
CA LEU A 783 -41.45 -11.65 -2.39
C LEU A 783 -40.36 -12.70 -2.62
N LEU A 784 -40.71 -13.84 -3.23
CA LEU A 784 -39.79 -14.91 -3.58
C LEU A 784 -38.80 -14.44 -4.68
N CYS A 785 -39.28 -13.71 -5.69
CA CYS A 785 -38.43 -13.10 -6.73
C CYS A 785 -37.40 -12.14 -6.12
N ILE A 786 -37.82 -11.29 -5.17
CA ILE A 786 -36.93 -10.35 -4.46
C ILE A 786 -35.89 -11.10 -3.62
N TYR A 787 -36.31 -12.10 -2.85
CA TYR A 787 -35.40 -12.92 -2.04
C TYR A 787 -34.34 -13.62 -2.91
N ILE A 788 -34.74 -14.19 -4.04
CA ILE A 788 -33.83 -14.86 -4.99
C ILE A 788 -32.81 -13.88 -5.57
N LEU A 789 -33.21 -12.67 -5.98
CA LEU A 789 -32.30 -11.65 -6.49
C LEU A 789 -31.26 -11.21 -5.44
N LEU A 790 -31.69 -11.01 -4.18
CA LEU A 790 -30.79 -10.70 -3.07
C LEU A 790 -29.84 -11.87 -2.78
N PHE A 791 -30.35 -13.10 -2.74
CA PHE A 791 -29.56 -14.30 -2.53
C PHE A 791 -28.46 -14.47 -3.58
N PHE A 792 -28.79 -14.33 -4.88
CA PHE A 792 -27.79 -14.31 -5.94
C PHE A 792 -26.73 -13.20 -5.74
N GLY A 793 -27.15 -12.00 -5.33
CA GLY A 793 -26.23 -10.90 -5.03
C GLY A 793 -25.27 -11.15 -3.86
N VAL A 794 -25.71 -11.89 -2.84
CA VAL A 794 -24.88 -12.34 -1.71
C VAL A 794 -23.94 -13.46 -2.15
N VAL A 795 -24.44 -14.49 -2.85
CA VAL A 795 -23.62 -15.61 -3.35
C VAL A 795 -22.52 -15.11 -4.28
N CYS A 796 -22.82 -14.21 -5.22
CA CYS A 796 -21.80 -13.63 -6.09
C CYS A 796 -20.73 -12.83 -5.33
N ARG A 797 -21.08 -12.13 -4.24
CA ARG A 797 -20.11 -11.45 -3.36
C ARG A 797 -19.23 -12.42 -2.59
N ILE A 798 -19.81 -13.51 -2.06
CA ILE A 798 -19.05 -14.57 -1.38
C ILE A 798 -18.07 -15.22 -2.37
N VAL A 799 -18.51 -15.57 -3.57
CA VAL A 799 -17.67 -16.10 -4.65
C VAL A 799 -16.58 -15.12 -5.06
N ALA A 800 -16.90 -13.81 -5.17
CA ALA A 800 -15.92 -12.76 -5.43
C ALA A 800 -14.85 -12.66 -4.33
N PHE A 801 -15.25 -12.72 -3.06
CA PHE A 801 -14.32 -12.73 -1.92
C PHE A 801 -13.42 -13.97 -1.91
N PHE A 802 -13.97 -15.17 -2.12
CA PHE A 802 -13.17 -16.38 -2.23
C PHE A 802 -12.21 -16.33 -3.43
N GLY A 803 -12.63 -15.81 -4.59
CA GLY A 803 -11.75 -15.54 -5.73
C GLY A 803 -10.61 -14.57 -5.39
N LEU A 804 -10.89 -13.53 -4.59
CA LEU A 804 -9.91 -12.53 -4.14
C LEU A 804 -8.87 -13.07 -3.15
N VAL A 805 -9.16 -14.20 -2.49
CA VAL A 805 -8.22 -14.89 -1.61
C VAL A 805 -7.46 -15.99 -2.37
N THR A 806 -8.12 -16.74 -3.25
CA THR A 806 -7.54 -17.94 -3.90
C THR A 806 -6.68 -17.64 -5.13
N LEU A 807 -7.08 -16.71 -6.01
CA LEU A 807 -6.39 -16.44 -7.28
C LEU A 807 -5.06 -15.67 -7.14
N GLY A 808 -4.53 -15.56 -5.92
CA GLY A 808 -3.92 -14.32 -5.43
C GLY A 808 -2.49 -13.97 -5.85
N ARG A 809 -1.98 -14.61 -6.91
CA ARG A 809 -0.72 -14.25 -7.59
C ARG A 809 -0.79 -14.70 -9.05
N ARG A 810 -1.82 -14.32 -9.81
CA ARG A 810 -1.74 -14.35 -11.29
C ARG A 810 -0.97 -13.10 -11.72
N ARG A 811 0.27 -13.34 -12.17
CA ARG A 811 1.40 -12.40 -12.27
C ARG A 811 2.01 -12.11 -10.89
#